data_AF-A0A0G4EPV4-F1
#
_entry.id   AF-A0A0G4EPV4-F1
#
_cell.length_a   1.000
_cell.length_b   1.000
_cell.length_c   1.000
_cell.angle_alpha   90.00
_cell.angle_beta   90.00
_cell.angle_gamma   90.00
#
_symmetry.space_group_name_H-M   'P 1'
#
loop_
_entity.id
_entity.type
_entity.pdbx_description
1 polymer ?
#
loop_
_entity_poly.entity_id
_entity_poly.type
_entity_poly.pdbx_seq_one_letter_code
_entity_poly.pdbx_strand_id
1 'polypeptide(L)'
;MSKSTRLPVPASRGIGGHAEAASSSADGDDAADGGAEDSEAAAAVFKAIRMQGWSGISMPRELHVGVFAFVNPVWCLKPPLPSPLSGVVLQHHTELVIDYSNTRHRRFWSSMAPQTAYELGQQMINLKCLVHRFPQTPDGAEGTEDGHFVRAFGWCRGVVIALVEGHAAGRQAARDKEGPVTGMPEGSLKSLSFEPVVISDLALSEAEQLNTINSAPLAAAPSHPINLAALTEAIGVHTAHSVIDGRGWTTPAVECVSTHVSDEIAHIRPFVATTRSLVDLREGLPAPSQVAELIGSIPVGQRGSQGPLAKLQTISYIKLFDIESADLIDGLRDLQACLVDRGCSKSLDLLGVEVHPNDCHSLILNDYAAFKALATFIDAICSPSGEVGIFIQPPADGEEVQDIPLPHLLAYTRFDFSKLPPCGSPLLCTLLQTYGARRGISDSSLVCPRLETHGPSPSQCRYVWTVTQDQLALPRNGPIAHSMQSGLVFPACEAPPEGYSISIECADGWTPPPDAIPPEPPELDAFSPIGLLPVTGLTVESRIGLGVAKMLLSKGAHLGNLQLMDMAPADVLDLLKGIRASQMPNRIQFASLTPGDGRQLPVLPFDGRLRGAKTLIAEGDIAIRLAALMRAQMTSLSDLAMSGSEAEARQALTSRGHGEIDRLSLGFVSEGGGDLIKAEDEREGITLGDHKDDLPSIKNLVMHLDVPSAAVVDPGTFILSALEVESISELTVVLPHRSHLGDLMEAVERRFAPQQIAIHAMDTDARYVMTAGAHQISSFMDLPEGQIELFMTAEHIAAFRKVAFAYSSTGQLLASLMQTEEQQQRLEMSMNLEATVKQLSHYLPSLPPDAAAEALATDFAGRMYAASLMSVIDPPCAPRRLKAPLMAVMQQRDLLMEPMLRLHGDGPCLTSPSVIASAAQLMAILQKTGIHIAGIELLYKATEHGHGYTDMLGRVGDARGLLFLVRSDGDMHGCFIDESIQPPSHVALNAYEAAGLVFKASGASPPTFQSPSVMPYCITVSQANNEQQGQLAKVSVGGGFEWLGMWAPPPLGWAQGADGRCCVRAGWEATMLQPLHPNVPPVPVYNLDVFFADEIEVFTVGGATGVSGVSEAGSCS
;
A
#
# COMPACT_ATOMS: atom_id res chain seq x y z
N MET A 1 1.26 78.98 -9.98
CA MET A 1 1.96 79.87 -9.03
C MET A 1 2.87 79.02 -8.15
N SER A 2 4.19 79.24 -8.27
CA SER A 2 5.34 78.98 -7.37
C SER A 2 5.36 77.72 -6.47
N LYS A 3 6.43 76.93 -6.34
CA LYS A 3 7.76 76.76 -6.97
C LYS A 3 8.28 75.43 -6.41
N SER A 4 8.84 74.56 -7.26
CA SER A 4 9.68 73.43 -6.88
C SER A 4 11.03 73.62 -7.56
N THR A 5 12.11 73.35 -6.83
CA THR A 5 13.50 73.55 -7.31
C THR A 5 14.23 72.22 -7.25
N ARG A 6 14.49 71.62 -8.43
CA ARG A 6 15.56 70.66 -8.69
C ARG A 6 16.73 71.41 -9.31
N LEU A 7 17.96 70.90 -9.16
CA LEU A 7 19.06 70.96 -10.15
C LEU A 7 20.21 70.00 -9.71
N PRO A 8 21.18 69.64 -10.59
CA PRO A 8 21.50 68.23 -10.96
C PRO A 8 23.02 67.92 -11.03
N VAL A 9 23.43 66.68 -11.39
CA VAL A 9 24.79 66.31 -11.87
C VAL A 9 24.69 65.10 -12.84
N PRO A 10 25.58 64.94 -13.86
CA PRO A 10 25.19 64.54 -15.23
C PRO A 10 25.63 63.13 -15.69
N ALA A 11 25.21 62.83 -16.92
CA ALA A 11 25.42 61.60 -17.69
C ALA A 11 26.83 61.45 -18.31
N SER A 12 27.23 60.19 -18.53
CA SER A 12 28.16 59.80 -19.60
C SER A 12 27.71 58.49 -20.28
N ARG A 13 27.92 58.45 -21.60
CA ARG A 13 27.59 57.40 -22.57
C ARG A 13 28.67 56.31 -22.65
N GLY A 14 28.27 55.08 -22.96
CA GLY A 14 29.05 54.04 -23.66
C GLY A 14 28.15 52.81 -23.86
N ILE A 15 27.59 52.56 -25.04
CA ILE A 15 28.10 51.74 -26.17
C ILE A 15 28.79 50.43 -25.73
N GLY A 16 28.14 49.31 -26.06
CA GLY A 16 28.81 48.11 -26.57
C GLY A 16 28.69 46.85 -25.71
N GLY A 17 28.20 45.76 -26.32
CA GLY A 17 28.58 44.40 -25.93
C GLY A 17 27.42 43.45 -25.65
N HIS A 18 26.95 42.75 -26.68
CA HIS A 18 26.35 41.42 -26.54
C HIS A 18 27.40 40.48 -25.94
N ALA A 19 27.05 39.78 -24.86
CA ALA A 19 27.66 38.50 -24.51
C ALA A 19 26.62 37.66 -23.74
N GLU A 20 26.31 36.50 -24.31
CA GLU A 20 25.68 35.38 -23.64
C GLU A 20 26.47 35.03 -22.36
N ALA A 21 25.77 34.83 -21.26
CA ALA A 21 26.31 34.16 -20.10
C ALA A 21 25.40 32.99 -19.75
N ALA A 22 25.86 31.80 -20.14
CA ALA A 22 25.41 30.54 -19.60
C ALA A 22 25.67 30.53 -18.09
N SER A 23 24.63 30.24 -17.31
CA SER A 23 24.73 29.94 -15.88
C SER A 23 25.16 28.47 -15.75
N SER A 24 26.46 28.24 -15.59
CA SER A 24 26.99 26.96 -15.13
C SER A 24 26.98 26.98 -13.59
N SER A 25 26.22 26.06 -13.02
CA SER A 25 26.35 25.60 -11.64
C SER A 25 27.79 25.15 -11.37
N ALA A 26 28.46 25.83 -10.45
CA ALA A 26 29.69 25.35 -9.84
C ALA A 26 29.55 25.55 -8.34
N ASP A 27 29.69 24.43 -7.64
CA ASP A 27 29.79 24.30 -6.19
C ASP A 27 30.76 25.34 -5.61
N GLY A 28 30.32 25.94 -4.52
CA GLY A 28 31.05 26.94 -3.75
C GLY A 28 30.81 26.74 -2.26
N ASP A 29 31.13 25.54 -1.76
CA ASP A 29 31.56 25.35 -0.38
C ASP A 29 32.94 26.02 -0.25
N ASP A 30 32.98 27.25 0.23
CA ASP A 30 34.14 27.84 0.91
C ASP A 30 33.79 29.28 1.34
N ALA A 31 33.21 29.42 2.53
CA ALA A 31 33.18 30.69 3.24
C ALA A 31 33.38 30.49 4.76
N ALA A 32 34.50 31.08 5.22
CA ALA A 32 34.82 31.50 6.59
C ALA A 32 35.66 30.57 7.49
N ASP A 33 36.88 30.21 7.05
CA ASP A 33 38.02 30.03 7.96
C ASP A 33 38.74 31.38 8.19
N GLY A 34 38.06 32.24 8.95
CA GLY A 34 38.61 33.52 9.40
C GLY A 34 38.48 33.63 10.92
N GLY A 35 39.45 33.10 11.67
CA GLY A 35 39.49 33.32 13.11
C GLY A 35 40.35 32.39 13.99
N ALA A 36 41.30 31.61 13.44
CA ALA A 36 42.12 30.73 14.28
C ALA A 36 43.06 31.49 15.24
N GLU A 37 43.61 32.65 14.84
CA GLU A 37 44.58 33.38 15.67
C GLU A 37 43.93 34.13 16.86
N ASP A 38 42.72 34.68 16.72
CA ASP A 38 41.98 35.32 17.82
C ASP A 38 41.44 34.29 18.83
N SER A 39 41.13 33.07 18.36
CA SER A 39 40.74 31.94 19.20
C SER A 39 41.90 31.43 20.06
N GLU A 40 43.11 31.39 19.53
CA GLU A 40 44.30 30.93 20.27
C GLU A 40 44.73 31.91 21.36
N ALA A 41 44.65 33.22 21.11
CA ALA A 41 44.92 34.25 22.13
C ALA A 41 43.88 34.21 23.27
N ALA A 42 42.60 34.09 22.93
CA ALA A 42 41.54 33.90 23.93
C ALA A 42 41.77 32.60 24.72
N ALA A 43 42.01 31.47 24.04
CA ALA A 43 42.29 30.18 24.67
C ALA A 43 43.53 30.21 25.58
N ALA A 44 44.59 30.94 25.20
CA ALA A 44 45.79 31.15 26.01
C ALA A 44 45.49 31.96 27.28
N VAL A 45 44.67 33.02 27.19
CA VAL A 45 44.21 33.79 28.35
C VAL A 45 43.34 32.91 29.27
N PHE A 46 42.41 32.13 28.73
CA PHE A 46 41.59 31.20 29.50
C PHE A 46 42.42 30.09 30.17
N LYS A 47 43.43 29.56 29.46
CA LYS A 47 44.38 28.58 30.00
C LYS A 47 45.23 29.20 31.12
N ALA A 48 45.67 30.44 30.98
CA ALA A 48 46.40 31.17 32.01
C ALA A 48 45.54 31.43 33.26
N ILE A 49 44.30 31.89 33.10
CA ILE A 49 43.34 32.09 34.20
C ILE A 49 43.06 30.76 34.92
N ARG A 50 42.88 29.66 34.18
CA ARG A 50 42.63 28.33 34.74
C ARG A 50 43.85 27.76 35.48
N MET A 51 45.07 28.03 35.00
CA MET A 51 46.31 27.50 35.57
C MET A 51 46.83 28.31 36.78
N GLN A 52 46.66 29.63 36.78
CA GLN A 52 47.19 30.49 37.85
C GLN A 52 46.17 30.82 38.96
N GLY A 53 44.88 30.54 38.71
CA GLY A 53 43.79 30.98 39.58
C GLY A 53 43.58 32.50 39.50
N TRP A 54 42.36 32.96 39.76
CA TRP A 54 41.99 34.39 39.71
C TRP A 54 42.81 35.28 40.66
N SER A 55 43.50 34.69 41.64
CA SER A 55 44.39 35.38 42.57
C SER A 55 45.66 35.96 41.95
N GLY A 56 46.05 35.53 40.74
CA GLY A 56 47.30 35.95 40.09
C GLY A 56 47.20 37.20 39.19
N ILE A 57 45.99 37.65 38.85
CA ILE A 57 45.77 38.75 37.89
C ILE A 57 45.13 39.93 38.61
N SER A 58 45.88 41.01 38.80
CA SER A 58 45.38 42.26 39.39
C SER A 58 44.52 43.02 38.37
N MET A 59 43.23 42.69 38.26
CA MET A 59 42.28 43.52 37.51
C MET A 59 41.41 44.38 38.45
N PRO A 60 40.98 45.57 38.00
CA PRO A 60 39.91 46.34 38.63
C PRO A 60 38.68 45.47 38.89
N ARG A 61 38.01 45.69 40.03
CA ARG A 61 36.86 44.88 40.49
C ARG A 61 35.73 44.85 39.45
N GLU A 62 35.59 45.93 38.69
CA GLU A 62 34.61 46.12 37.62
C GLU A 62 34.91 45.19 36.42
N LEU A 63 36.19 45.02 36.07
CA LEU A 63 36.62 44.10 35.02
C LEU A 63 36.53 42.64 35.46
N HIS A 64 36.73 42.35 36.75
CA HIS A 64 36.55 40.99 37.26
C HIS A 64 35.15 40.46 37.01
N VAL A 65 34.11 41.27 37.22
CA VAL A 65 32.72 40.82 37.03
C VAL A 65 32.43 40.55 35.55
N GLY A 66 32.80 41.47 34.66
CA GLY A 66 32.58 41.32 33.22
C GLY A 66 33.33 40.11 32.64
N VAL A 67 34.61 39.94 33.02
CA VAL A 67 35.41 38.80 32.58
C VAL A 67 34.87 37.50 33.21
N PHE A 68 34.44 37.51 34.47
CA PHE A 68 33.87 36.32 35.10
C PHE A 68 32.53 35.91 34.46
N ALA A 69 31.68 36.86 34.05
CA ALA A 69 30.46 36.60 33.30
C ALA A 69 30.73 36.05 31.89
N PHE A 70 31.77 36.55 31.23
CA PHE A 70 32.17 36.05 29.92
C PHE A 70 32.79 34.66 29.98
N VAL A 71 33.58 34.37 31.02
CA VAL A 71 34.33 33.11 31.16
C VAL A 71 33.46 31.97 31.70
N ASN A 72 32.49 32.28 32.57
CA ASN A 72 31.69 31.27 33.25
C ASN A 72 30.27 31.28 32.71
N PRO A 73 29.97 30.41 31.74
CA PRO A 73 28.58 30.24 31.34
C PRO A 73 27.75 29.77 32.53
N VAL A 74 26.45 30.08 32.52
CA VAL A 74 25.53 29.86 33.64
C VAL A 74 25.61 28.43 34.21
N TRP A 75 25.75 27.41 33.36
CA TRP A 75 25.85 25.99 33.77
C TRP A 75 27.17 25.61 34.46
N CYS A 76 28.16 26.50 34.51
CA CYS A 76 29.37 26.34 35.32
C CYS A 76 29.20 26.82 36.77
N LEU A 77 28.14 27.58 37.06
CA LEU A 77 27.86 28.06 38.40
C LEU A 77 27.17 26.94 39.20
N LYS A 78 27.73 26.55 40.35
CA LYS A 78 27.13 25.51 41.21
C LYS A 78 25.93 26.08 41.99
N PRO A 79 24.73 25.48 41.90
CA PRO A 79 23.62 25.81 42.79
C PRO A 79 23.88 25.34 44.24
N PRO A 80 23.29 25.98 45.27
CA PRO A 80 22.53 27.24 45.21
C PRO A 80 23.47 28.42 44.95
N LEU A 81 22.99 29.52 44.37
CA LEU A 81 23.79 30.67 43.92
C LEU A 81 23.75 31.85 44.92
N PRO A 82 24.43 31.80 46.09
CA PRO A 82 24.10 32.63 47.24
C PRO A 82 25.06 33.82 47.36
N SER A 83 25.96 34.02 46.40
CA SER A 83 26.98 35.06 46.51
C SER A 83 26.49 36.37 45.85
N PRO A 84 26.72 37.53 46.47
CA PRO A 84 26.47 38.82 45.80
C PRO A 84 27.18 38.93 44.45
N LEU A 85 28.33 38.27 44.29
CA LEU A 85 29.08 38.22 43.04
C LEU A 85 28.34 37.47 41.93
N SER A 86 27.71 36.33 42.22
CA SER A 86 26.92 35.59 41.23
C SER A 86 25.73 36.41 40.74
N GLY A 87 25.09 37.20 41.63
CA GLY A 87 24.03 38.13 41.25
C GLY A 87 24.51 39.15 40.21
N VAL A 88 25.64 39.84 40.45
CA VAL A 88 26.16 40.82 39.48
C VAL A 88 26.59 40.14 38.17
N VAL A 89 27.22 38.96 38.24
CA VAL A 89 27.63 38.18 37.06
C VAL A 89 26.42 37.79 36.19
N LEU A 90 25.31 37.36 36.81
CA LEU A 90 24.10 36.96 36.11
C LEU A 90 23.38 38.15 35.45
N GLN A 91 23.51 39.36 36.02
CA GLN A 91 23.01 40.58 35.38
C GLN A 91 23.75 40.91 34.08
N HIS A 92 24.93 40.37 33.82
CA HIS A 92 25.65 40.58 32.55
C HIS A 92 25.22 39.60 31.45
N HIS A 93 24.48 38.54 31.78
CA HIS A 93 24.00 37.59 30.78
C HIS A 93 22.78 38.15 30.06
N THR A 94 22.92 38.42 28.77
CA THR A 94 21.82 38.87 27.90
C THR A 94 21.18 37.73 27.12
N GLU A 95 21.83 36.58 27.03
CA GLU A 95 21.36 35.43 26.27
C GLU A 95 21.55 34.16 27.09
N LEU A 96 20.57 33.26 27.03
CA LEU A 96 20.61 31.98 27.72
C LEU A 96 20.13 30.87 26.77
N VAL A 97 20.90 29.79 26.68
CA VAL A 97 20.56 28.62 25.87
C VAL A 97 20.42 27.40 26.77
N ILE A 98 19.25 26.76 26.74
CA ILE A 98 18.95 25.48 27.37
C ILE A 98 19.06 24.42 26.28
N ASP A 99 20.18 23.72 26.22
CA ASP A 99 20.55 22.88 25.07
C ASP A 99 20.67 21.39 25.43
N TYR A 100 19.91 20.54 24.75
CA TYR A 100 20.00 19.09 24.88
C TYR A 100 21.22 18.48 24.18
N SER A 101 21.67 19.06 23.06
CA SER A 101 22.78 18.53 22.23
C SER A 101 24.08 18.40 23.03
N ASN A 102 24.30 19.30 23.98
CA ASN A 102 25.48 19.29 24.82
C ASN A 102 25.22 18.48 26.10
N THR A 103 25.92 17.36 26.25
CA THR A 103 25.78 16.46 27.42
C THR A 103 25.95 17.16 28.77
N ARG A 104 26.82 18.18 28.86
CA ARG A 104 27.01 18.93 30.11
C ARG A 104 25.82 19.86 30.40
N HIS A 105 25.30 20.53 29.38
CA HIS A 105 24.13 21.40 29.51
C HIS A 105 22.90 20.57 29.84
N ARG A 106 22.70 19.47 29.11
CA ARG A 106 21.64 18.48 29.34
C ARG A 106 21.58 18.05 30.80
N ARG A 107 22.69 17.59 31.39
CA ARG A 107 22.74 17.18 32.81
C ARG A 107 22.44 18.33 33.76
N PHE A 108 22.97 19.52 33.49
CA PHE A 108 22.76 20.70 34.33
C PHE A 108 21.27 21.10 34.35
N TRP A 109 20.65 21.27 33.18
CA TRP A 109 19.26 21.71 33.08
C TRP A 109 18.26 20.62 33.51
N SER A 110 18.53 19.35 33.19
CA SER A 110 17.68 18.23 33.60
C SER A 110 17.68 18.01 35.12
N SER A 111 18.71 18.46 35.83
CA SER A 111 18.76 18.39 37.30
C SER A 111 18.29 19.68 37.99
N MET A 112 18.01 20.74 37.23
CA MET A 112 17.57 22.02 37.78
C MET A 112 16.08 21.98 38.14
N ALA A 113 15.76 22.14 39.41
CA ALA A 113 14.38 22.31 39.84
C ALA A 113 13.79 23.63 39.32
N PRO A 114 12.50 23.68 38.93
CA PRO A 114 11.85 24.93 38.49
C PRO A 114 11.96 26.08 39.50
N GLN A 115 11.95 25.80 40.81
CA GLN A 115 12.13 26.84 41.83
C GLN A 115 13.51 27.50 41.77
N THR A 116 14.56 26.70 41.58
CA THR A 116 15.93 27.21 41.38
C THR A 116 16.05 27.99 40.08
N ALA A 117 15.35 27.55 39.03
CA ALA A 117 15.29 28.25 37.75
C ALA A 117 14.61 29.62 37.89
N TYR A 118 13.54 29.72 38.68
CA TYR A 118 12.89 31.00 39.02
C TYR A 118 13.83 31.95 39.75
N GLU A 119 14.53 31.47 40.79
CA GLU A 119 15.51 32.27 41.53
C GLU A 119 16.67 32.73 40.64
N LEU A 120 17.11 31.88 39.71
CA LEU A 120 18.10 32.23 38.70
C LEU A 120 17.58 33.34 37.78
N GLY A 121 16.35 33.21 37.29
CA GLY A 121 15.67 34.22 36.48
C GLY A 121 15.63 35.58 37.18
N GLN A 122 15.30 35.61 38.48
CA GLN A 122 15.28 36.84 39.27
C GLN A 122 16.61 37.61 39.28
N GLN A 123 17.73 36.92 39.12
CA GLN A 123 19.06 37.53 39.07
C GLN A 123 19.45 37.97 37.65
N MET A 124 18.91 37.34 36.62
CA MET A 124 19.20 37.62 35.21
C MET A 124 18.36 38.79 34.68
N ILE A 125 18.35 39.93 35.38
CA ILE A 125 17.45 41.05 35.06
C ILE A 125 17.69 41.66 33.68
N ASN A 126 18.84 41.44 33.02
CA ASN A 126 19.13 41.96 31.67
C ASN A 126 19.01 40.91 30.56
N LEU A 127 18.40 39.76 30.82
CA LEU A 127 18.14 38.74 29.81
C LEU A 127 17.33 39.34 28.65
N LYS A 128 17.79 39.09 27.42
CA LYS A 128 17.20 39.54 26.15
C LYS A 128 16.74 38.39 25.27
N CYS A 129 17.43 37.24 25.31
CA CYS A 129 17.08 36.08 24.51
C CYS A 129 17.14 34.81 25.37
N LEU A 130 16.14 33.94 25.23
CA LEU A 130 16.14 32.60 25.80
C LEU A 130 15.82 31.59 24.71
N VAL A 131 16.75 30.67 24.46
CA VAL A 131 16.62 29.61 23.46
C VAL A 131 16.51 28.26 24.17
N HIS A 132 15.47 27.49 23.84
CA HIS A 132 15.21 26.15 24.36
C HIS A 132 15.35 25.12 23.24
N ARG A 133 16.43 24.35 23.28
CA ARG A 133 16.77 23.32 22.30
C ARG A 133 16.44 21.93 22.84
N PHE A 134 15.29 21.40 22.45
CA PHE A 134 14.74 20.13 22.97
C PHE A 134 15.05 18.95 22.04
N PRO A 135 15.12 17.71 22.56
CA PRO A 135 15.46 16.55 21.74
C PRO A 135 14.35 16.14 20.76
N GLN A 136 14.76 15.68 19.58
CA GLN A 136 13.96 15.01 18.57
C GLN A 136 14.67 13.71 18.13
N THR A 137 13.92 12.63 17.92
CA THR A 137 14.46 11.39 17.34
C THR A 137 14.83 11.60 15.85
N PRO A 138 15.74 10.80 15.27
CA PRO A 138 15.87 10.79 13.82
C PRO A 138 14.57 10.30 13.16
N ASP A 139 14.44 10.57 11.87
CA ASP A 139 13.40 9.98 11.03
C ASP A 139 13.60 8.45 10.95
N GLY A 140 12.53 7.67 11.07
CA GLY A 140 12.59 6.19 11.07
C GLY A 140 13.38 5.62 12.26
N ALA A 141 13.42 6.31 13.40
CA ALA A 141 14.03 5.79 14.62
C ALA A 141 13.41 4.44 15.05
N GLU A 142 14.15 3.64 15.83
CA GLU A 142 13.63 2.36 16.33
C GLU A 142 12.30 2.54 17.08
N GLY A 143 11.23 1.93 16.54
CA GLY A 143 9.86 2.05 17.06
C GLY A 143 9.01 3.15 16.42
N THR A 144 9.53 3.89 15.44
CA THR A 144 8.77 4.83 14.60
C THR A 144 8.80 4.38 13.15
N GLU A 145 7.72 4.60 12.42
CA GLU A 145 7.66 4.33 10.97
C GLU A 145 8.59 5.29 10.20
N ASP A 146 9.04 4.91 9.01
CA ASP A 146 9.77 5.80 8.12
C ASP A 146 8.92 7.06 7.82
N GLY A 147 9.54 8.24 7.79
CA GLY A 147 8.86 9.53 7.69
C GLY A 147 8.37 10.11 9.03
N HIS A 148 8.49 9.37 10.14
CA HIS A 148 7.98 9.79 11.45
C HIS A 148 9.11 10.03 12.46
N PHE A 149 8.91 11.04 13.32
CA PHE A 149 9.82 11.36 14.43
C PHE A 149 9.05 11.81 15.68
N VAL A 150 9.65 11.64 16.85
CA VAL A 150 9.09 12.08 18.14
C VAL A 150 9.90 13.22 18.73
N ARG A 151 9.19 14.25 19.21
CA ARG A 151 9.76 15.44 19.83
C ARG A 151 9.47 15.45 21.34
N ALA A 152 10.50 15.58 22.15
CA ALA A 152 10.38 15.63 23.61
C ALA A 152 10.15 17.08 24.12
N PHE A 153 9.07 17.70 23.65
CA PHE A 153 8.69 19.10 23.93
C PHE A 153 8.62 19.48 25.42
N GLY A 154 8.36 18.51 26.29
CA GLY A 154 8.25 18.67 27.72
C GLY A 154 9.59 18.67 28.46
N TRP A 155 10.69 18.27 27.82
CA TRP A 155 12.02 18.30 28.43
C TRP A 155 12.34 19.73 28.89
N CYS A 156 12.64 19.92 30.19
CA CYS A 156 12.98 21.21 30.78
C CYS A 156 11.96 22.37 30.60
N ARG A 157 10.74 22.09 30.13
CA ARG A 157 9.70 23.11 29.92
C ARG A 157 9.39 23.93 31.18
N GLY A 158 9.28 23.27 32.33
CA GLY A 158 9.03 23.93 33.62
C GLY A 158 10.18 24.84 34.06
N VAL A 159 11.42 24.52 33.68
CA VAL A 159 12.62 25.34 33.93
C VAL A 159 12.55 26.61 33.08
N VAL A 160 12.20 26.50 31.79
CA VAL A 160 12.04 27.63 30.87
C VAL A 160 10.99 28.61 31.41
N ILE A 161 9.79 28.12 31.74
CA ILE A 161 8.69 28.95 32.26
C ILE A 161 9.12 29.66 33.54
N ALA A 162 9.71 28.91 34.48
CA ALA A 162 10.16 29.48 35.75
C ALA A 162 11.24 30.56 35.58
N LEU A 163 12.19 30.38 34.64
CA LEU A 163 13.20 31.39 34.32
C LEU A 163 12.58 32.69 33.81
N VAL A 164 11.60 32.61 32.91
CA VAL A 164 10.92 33.79 32.36
C VAL A 164 10.13 34.53 33.44
N GLU A 165 9.40 33.80 34.28
CA GLU A 165 8.64 34.38 35.40
C GLU A 165 9.56 35.02 36.43
N GLY A 166 10.65 34.32 36.77
CA GLY A 166 11.68 34.82 37.66
C GLY A 166 12.33 36.08 37.12
N HIS A 167 12.66 36.10 35.82
CA HIS A 167 13.22 37.26 35.13
C HIS A 167 12.31 38.48 35.22
N ALA A 168 11.02 38.32 34.91
CA ALA A 168 10.04 39.40 35.02
C ALA A 168 9.94 39.93 36.46
N ALA A 169 9.87 39.04 37.45
CA ALA A 169 9.82 39.42 38.86
C ALA A 169 11.09 40.15 39.32
N GLY A 170 12.27 39.66 38.93
CA GLY A 170 13.56 40.29 39.25
C GLY A 170 13.71 41.66 38.60
N ARG A 171 13.27 41.81 37.34
CA ARG A 171 13.25 43.08 36.62
C ARG A 171 12.34 44.09 37.33
N GLN A 172 11.13 43.68 37.71
CA GLN A 172 10.20 44.54 38.43
C GLN A 172 10.80 45.03 39.75
N ALA A 173 11.37 44.12 40.55
CA ALA A 173 12.03 44.47 41.82
C ALA A 173 13.22 45.42 41.63
N ALA A 174 14.00 45.24 40.55
CA ALA A 174 15.11 46.15 40.22
C ALA A 174 14.61 47.56 39.90
N ARG A 175 13.52 47.68 39.12
CA ARG A 175 12.90 48.98 38.80
C ARG A 175 12.34 49.67 40.04
N ASP A 176 11.65 48.92 40.90
CA ASP A 176 11.09 49.46 42.16
C ASP A 176 12.20 50.00 43.07
N LYS A 177 13.38 49.36 43.06
CA LYS A 177 14.55 49.78 43.84
C LYS A 177 15.26 50.99 43.26
N GLU A 178 15.40 51.08 41.94
CA GLU A 178 16.07 52.19 41.26
C GLU A 178 15.20 53.45 41.17
N GLY A 179 13.87 53.28 41.23
CA GLY A 179 12.90 54.36 41.10
C GLY A 179 12.71 54.81 39.64
N PRO A 180 11.64 55.55 39.35
CA PRO A 180 11.25 55.91 37.98
C PRO A 180 12.26 56.81 37.23
N VAL A 181 13.29 57.32 37.91
CA VAL A 181 14.25 58.29 37.37
C VAL A 181 15.39 57.62 36.57
N THR A 182 15.69 56.34 36.79
CA THR A 182 16.85 55.68 36.16
C THR A 182 16.65 55.30 34.70
N GLY A 183 15.43 55.46 34.16
CA GLY A 183 15.13 55.15 32.75
C GLY A 183 15.21 53.67 32.42
N MET A 184 15.26 52.77 33.42
CA MET A 184 15.30 51.33 33.19
C MET A 184 14.01 50.87 32.47
N PRO A 185 14.12 50.25 31.28
CA PRO A 185 12.96 49.82 30.51
C PRO A 185 12.20 48.72 31.26
N GLU A 186 10.89 48.66 31.00
CA GLU A 186 9.94 47.80 31.70
C GLU A 186 10.27 46.31 31.59
N GLY A 187 10.62 45.85 30.40
CA GLY A 187 11.18 44.52 30.17
C GLY A 187 12.57 44.61 29.53
N SER A 188 13.28 43.48 29.50
CA SER A 188 14.46 43.33 28.64
C SER A 188 14.43 42.10 27.75
N LEU A 189 13.64 41.07 28.08
CA LEU A 189 13.49 39.86 27.28
C LEU A 189 12.77 40.18 25.97
N LYS A 190 13.46 39.99 24.84
CA LYS A 190 13.02 40.32 23.48
C LYS A 190 12.61 39.11 22.65
N SER A 191 13.28 37.97 22.84
CA SER A 191 13.03 36.78 22.02
C SER A 191 12.99 35.52 22.88
N LEU A 192 12.05 34.64 22.55
CA LEU A 192 11.91 33.27 23.04
C LEU A 192 11.93 32.33 21.84
N SER A 193 12.90 31.41 21.78
CA SER A 193 13.02 30.43 20.69
C SER A 193 12.93 29.02 21.24
N PHE A 194 12.18 28.14 20.57
CA PHE A 194 12.04 26.73 20.88
C PHE A 194 12.46 25.92 19.64
N GLU A 195 13.60 25.24 19.73
CA GLU A 195 14.26 24.61 18.59
C GLU A 195 14.34 23.09 18.81
N PRO A 196 13.86 22.26 17.87
CA PRO A 196 14.14 20.83 17.92
C PRO A 196 15.62 20.57 17.59
N VAL A 197 16.21 19.58 18.24
CA VAL A 197 17.55 19.06 17.95
C VAL A 197 17.46 17.57 17.70
N VAL A 198 17.81 17.15 16.49
CA VAL A 198 17.87 15.73 16.13
C VAL A 198 19.04 15.05 16.85
N ILE A 199 18.75 13.96 17.57
CA ILE A 199 19.73 13.18 18.34
C ILE A 199 19.76 11.76 17.76
N SER A 200 20.82 11.44 17.02
CA SER A 200 20.91 10.21 16.21
C SER A 200 20.73 8.92 16.99
N ASP A 201 21.07 8.91 18.28
CA ASP A 201 21.02 7.75 19.19
C ASP A 201 19.80 7.77 20.14
N LEU A 202 18.83 8.66 19.91
CA LEU A 202 17.65 8.79 20.77
C LEU A 202 16.54 7.82 20.34
N ALA A 203 16.30 6.80 21.16
CA ALA A 203 15.18 5.88 20.99
C ALA A 203 13.83 6.51 21.39
N LEU A 204 12.72 5.97 20.85
CA LEU A 204 11.36 6.42 21.15
C LEU A 204 11.06 6.47 22.66
N SER A 205 11.36 5.39 23.38
CA SER A 205 11.12 5.31 24.83
C SER A 205 11.93 6.32 25.64
N GLU A 206 13.14 6.66 25.18
CA GLU A 206 13.95 7.69 25.83
C GLU A 206 13.36 9.07 25.58
N ALA A 207 12.90 9.37 24.35
CA ALA A 207 12.23 10.62 24.01
C ALA A 207 10.97 10.84 24.87
N GLU A 208 10.15 9.80 25.07
CA GLU A 208 8.97 9.84 25.96
C GLU A 208 9.35 10.10 27.42
N GLN A 209 10.41 9.44 27.91
CA GLN A 209 10.92 9.68 29.26
C GLN A 209 11.38 11.14 29.43
N LEU A 210 12.17 11.65 28.47
CA LEU A 210 12.66 13.03 28.47
C LEU A 210 11.53 14.05 28.49
N ASN A 211 10.42 13.75 27.82
CA ASN A 211 9.22 14.58 27.78
C ASN A 211 8.63 14.86 29.18
N THR A 212 8.94 14.00 30.17
CA THR A 212 8.46 14.18 31.55
C THR A 212 9.42 14.98 32.44
N ILE A 213 10.71 15.06 32.08
CA ILE A 213 11.77 15.62 32.94
C ILE A 213 11.62 17.14 33.09
N ASN A 214 11.35 17.59 34.31
CA ASN A 214 11.08 19.00 34.65
C ASN A 214 10.02 19.64 33.74
N SER A 215 9.05 18.86 33.31
CA SER A 215 8.00 19.30 32.39
C SER A 215 6.97 20.19 33.08
N ALA A 216 6.71 19.99 34.37
CA ALA A 216 5.73 20.76 35.13
C ALA A 216 6.30 22.14 35.54
N PRO A 217 5.58 23.25 35.30
CA PRO A 217 5.94 24.55 35.85
C PRO A 217 5.76 24.57 37.37
N LEU A 218 6.16 25.67 38.02
CA LEU A 218 5.87 25.88 39.44
C LEU A 218 4.36 25.75 39.73
N ALA A 219 4.04 24.96 40.75
CA ALA A 219 2.66 24.56 41.08
C ALA A 219 1.75 25.76 41.37
N ALA A 220 2.29 26.82 41.97
CA ALA A 220 1.57 28.09 42.11
C ALA A 220 1.84 28.97 40.88
N ALA A 221 0.78 29.45 40.25
CA ALA A 221 0.89 30.56 39.31
C ALA A 221 1.44 31.80 40.04
N PRO A 222 2.19 32.68 39.36
CA PRO A 222 2.67 33.91 39.97
C PRO A 222 1.50 34.72 40.54
N SER A 223 1.65 35.22 41.77
CA SER A 223 0.59 36.01 42.41
C SER A 223 0.34 37.36 41.73
N HIS A 224 1.22 37.77 40.80
CA HIS A 224 1.14 39.02 40.05
C HIS A 224 1.24 38.71 38.56
N PRO A 225 0.52 39.45 37.69
CA PRO A 225 0.64 39.30 36.24
C PRO A 225 2.09 39.43 35.78
N ILE A 226 2.51 38.57 34.86
CA ILE A 226 3.86 38.55 34.33
C ILE A 226 3.91 39.42 33.08
N ASN A 227 4.43 40.64 33.21
CA ASN A 227 4.53 41.58 32.08
C ASN A 227 5.85 41.43 31.31
N LEU A 228 5.77 40.97 30.07
CA LEU A 228 6.88 40.81 29.13
C LEU A 228 6.84 41.92 28.07
N ALA A 229 6.86 43.18 28.51
CA ALA A 229 6.68 44.35 27.64
C ALA A 229 7.77 44.55 26.57
N ALA A 230 8.88 43.83 26.64
CA ALA A 230 9.96 43.89 25.65
C ALA A 230 9.94 42.71 24.67
N LEU A 231 9.11 41.68 24.90
CA LEU A 231 9.09 40.47 24.09
C LEU A 231 8.47 40.79 22.73
N THR A 232 9.27 40.67 21.67
CA THR A 232 8.87 40.92 20.29
C THR A 232 8.72 39.62 19.50
N GLU A 233 9.41 38.55 19.90
CA GLU A 233 9.46 37.28 19.15
C GLU A 233 9.21 36.07 20.05
N ALA A 234 8.34 35.16 19.62
CA ALA A 234 8.15 33.84 20.20
C ALA A 234 8.13 32.78 19.08
N ILE A 235 9.22 32.06 18.88
CA ILE A 235 9.45 31.18 17.72
C ILE A 235 9.45 29.70 18.17
N GLY A 236 8.83 28.82 17.37
CA GLY A 236 8.78 27.38 17.65
C GLY A 236 7.80 26.97 18.74
N VAL A 237 6.80 27.80 19.03
CA VAL A 237 5.80 27.49 20.05
C VAL A 237 5.05 26.21 19.66
N HIS A 238 4.86 25.29 20.60
CA HIS A 238 4.22 23.99 20.37
C HIS A 238 3.23 23.65 21.48
N THR A 239 2.39 22.63 21.28
CA THR A 239 1.29 22.20 22.17
C THR A 239 1.66 22.14 23.66
N ALA A 240 2.88 21.69 23.98
CA ALA A 240 3.33 21.60 25.36
C ALA A 240 3.36 22.97 26.10
N HIS A 241 3.35 24.11 25.40
CA HIS A 241 3.29 25.46 26.01
C HIS A 241 1.89 25.92 26.41
N SER A 242 0.85 25.10 26.20
CA SER A 242 -0.50 25.36 26.72
C SER A 242 -0.54 25.58 28.24
N VAL A 243 0.44 25.02 28.98
CA VAL A 243 0.60 25.23 30.43
C VAL A 243 0.93 26.68 30.83
N ILE A 244 1.27 27.55 29.87
CA ILE A 244 1.47 28.99 30.10
C ILE A 244 0.11 29.71 30.18
N ASP A 245 -0.93 29.15 29.53
CA ASP A 245 -2.28 29.71 29.60
C ASP A 245 -2.78 29.72 31.05
N GLY A 246 -3.42 30.81 31.45
CA GLY A 246 -3.85 31.04 32.84
C GLY A 246 -2.74 31.46 33.82
N ARG A 247 -1.46 31.53 33.43
CA ARG A 247 -0.36 32.01 34.30
C ARG A 247 -0.21 33.54 34.33
N GLY A 248 -1.09 34.27 33.64
CA GLY A 248 -1.16 35.73 33.68
C GLY A 248 -0.04 36.44 32.91
N TRP A 249 0.53 35.80 31.90
CA TRP A 249 1.52 36.42 31.02
C TRP A 249 0.86 37.49 30.14
N THR A 250 1.53 38.65 30.02
CA THR A 250 1.13 39.74 29.11
C THR A 250 2.30 40.13 28.21
N THR A 251 2.06 40.15 26.91
CA THR A 251 3.05 40.24 25.83
C THR A 251 2.69 41.36 24.83
N PRO A 252 2.55 42.61 25.29
CA PRO A 252 1.95 43.69 24.48
C PRO A 252 2.77 44.06 23.24
N ALA A 253 4.07 43.75 23.22
CA ALA A 253 5.01 44.11 22.16
C ALA A 253 5.31 42.96 21.17
N VAL A 254 4.67 41.79 21.30
CA VAL A 254 4.96 40.65 20.43
C VAL A 254 4.56 40.98 18.99
N GLU A 255 5.55 40.95 18.11
CA GLU A 255 5.41 41.23 16.67
C GLU A 255 5.37 39.93 15.86
N CYS A 256 6.11 38.90 16.28
CA CYS A 256 6.21 37.62 15.58
C CYS A 256 5.92 36.45 16.52
N VAL A 257 5.01 35.57 16.11
CA VAL A 257 4.79 34.27 16.74
C VAL A 257 4.88 33.18 15.67
N SER A 258 5.75 32.18 15.88
CA SER A 258 5.91 31.03 14.97
C SER A 258 5.58 29.75 15.72
N THR A 259 4.79 28.87 15.12
CA THR A 259 4.26 27.68 15.80
C THR A 259 4.48 26.43 14.99
N HIS A 260 5.03 25.37 15.59
CA HIS A 260 5.07 24.10 14.85
C HIS A 260 3.65 23.57 14.61
N VAL A 261 3.46 22.90 13.46
CA VAL A 261 2.17 22.34 13.01
C VAL A 261 1.43 21.68 14.17
N SER A 262 0.27 22.21 14.51
CA SER A 262 -0.53 21.77 15.65
C SER A 262 -2.01 22.13 15.44
N ASP A 263 -2.90 21.19 15.72
CA ASP A 263 -4.35 21.38 15.63
C ASP A 263 -4.95 22.19 16.80
N GLU A 264 -4.18 22.49 17.85
CA GLU A 264 -4.65 23.22 19.03
C GLU A 264 -4.09 24.65 19.12
N ILE A 265 -4.91 25.63 19.50
CA ILE A 265 -4.47 27.04 19.71
C ILE A 265 -4.00 27.36 21.13
N ALA A 266 -4.24 26.47 22.10
CA ALA A 266 -4.06 26.74 23.52
C ALA A 266 -2.62 27.15 23.88
N HIS A 267 -1.64 26.67 23.12
CA HIS A 267 -0.24 26.98 23.32
C HIS A 267 0.19 28.34 22.75
N ILE A 268 -0.54 28.88 21.77
CA ILE A 268 -0.26 30.16 21.10
C ILE A 268 -0.91 31.32 21.87
N ARG A 269 -2.11 31.08 22.41
CA ARG A 269 -2.93 32.07 23.11
C ARG A 269 -2.17 32.94 24.13
N PRO A 270 -1.28 32.41 24.99
CA PRO A 270 -0.58 33.23 25.98
C PRO A 270 0.32 34.32 25.39
N PHE A 271 0.81 34.12 24.17
CA PHE A 271 1.69 35.08 23.48
C PHE A 271 0.89 36.10 22.65
N VAL A 272 -0.30 35.72 22.18
CA VAL A 272 -1.11 36.52 21.26
C VAL A 272 -2.21 37.31 21.98
N ALA A 273 -2.87 36.78 23.00
CA ALA A 273 -4.09 37.37 23.59
C ALA A 273 -3.95 38.82 24.07
N THR A 274 -2.74 39.25 24.43
CA THR A 274 -2.49 40.60 24.95
C THR A 274 -1.64 41.48 24.04
N THR A 275 -1.26 40.97 22.86
CA THR A 275 -0.44 41.73 21.90
C THR A 275 -1.21 42.90 21.30
N ARG A 276 -0.47 43.95 20.92
CA ARG A 276 -0.96 45.10 20.14
C ARG A 276 -0.06 45.45 18.95
N SER A 277 0.92 44.60 18.70
CA SER A 277 1.99 44.84 17.73
C SER A 277 2.18 43.67 16.78
N LEU A 278 1.28 42.69 16.76
CA LEU A 278 1.43 41.50 15.91
C LEU A 278 1.54 41.91 14.44
N VAL A 279 2.66 41.53 13.84
CA VAL A 279 3.00 41.73 12.42
C VAL A 279 2.92 40.39 11.69
N ASP A 280 3.35 39.31 12.35
CA ASP A 280 3.58 38.04 11.72
C ASP A 280 3.10 36.87 12.59
N LEU A 281 2.26 36.02 12.02
CA LEU A 281 1.78 34.78 12.60
C LEU A 281 2.20 33.63 11.66
N ARG A 282 3.29 32.96 12.01
CA ARG A 282 4.01 32.00 11.17
C ARG A 282 3.66 30.55 11.46
N GLU A 283 3.91 29.74 10.43
CA GLU A 283 3.72 28.27 10.38
C GLU A 283 2.25 27.82 10.48
N GLY A 284 2.02 26.50 10.57
CA GLY A 284 0.71 25.86 10.36
C GLY A 284 -0.30 26.19 11.45
N LEU A 285 -1.26 27.06 11.14
CA LEU A 285 -2.39 27.35 12.01
C LEU A 285 -3.52 26.35 11.79
N PRO A 286 -4.32 26.09 12.83
CA PRO A 286 -5.38 25.11 12.76
C PRO A 286 -6.61 25.65 12.00
N ALA A 287 -7.77 25.00 12.15
CA ALA A 287 -8.98 25.35 11.40
C ALA A 287 -9.40 26.82 11.60
N PRO A 288 -10.08 27.46 10.62
CA PRO A 288 -10.43 28.88 10.68
C PRO A 288 -11.21 29.28 11.94
N SER A 289 -12.09 28.42 12.45
CA SER A 289 -12.85 28.64 13.68
C SER A 289 -11.95 28.76 14.92
N GLN A 290 -10.91 27.94 15.01
CA GLN A 290 -9.93 27.99 16.10
C GLN A 290 -9.03 29.20 15.96
N VAL A 291 -8.61 29.56 14.73
CA VAL A 291 -7.88 30.82 14.51
C VAL A 291 -8.76 32.03 14.87
N ALA A 292 -10.06 31.98 14.57
CA ALA A 292 -11.01 33.02 14.95
C ALA A 292 -11.13 33.16 16.47
N GLU A 293 -11.12 32.04 17.21
CA GLU A 293 -11.09 32.02 18.68
C GLU A 293 -9.78 32.63 19.22
N LEU A 294 -8.64 32.25 18.63
CA LEU A 294 -7.32 32.79 19.00
C LEU A 294 -7.26 34.30 18.81
N ILE A 295 -7.63 34.79 17.62
CA ILE A 295 -7.70 36.23 17.33
C ILE A 295 -8.77 36.91 18.19
N GLY A 296 -9.88 36.21 18.46
CA GLY A 296 -10.96 36.60 19.35
C GLY A 296 -10.48 36.98 20.76
N SER A 297 -9.41 36.37 21.24
CA SER A 297 -8.82 36.67 22.55
C SER A 297 -8.14 38.04 22.63
N ILE A 298 -7.76 38.64 21.50
CA ILE A 298 -7.19 39.99 21.44
C ILE A 298 -8.33 41.01 21.65
N PRO A 299 -8.19 42.01 22.54
CA PRO A 299 -9.25 42.99 22.76
C PRO A 299 -9.47 43.87 21.52
N VAL A 300 -10.72 44.16 21.18
CA VAL A 300 -11.06 45.10 20.09
C VAL A 300 -10.49 46.50 20.38
N GLY A 301 -9.94 47.15 19.35
CA GLY A 301 -9.39 48.51 19.47
C GLY A 301 -10.45 49.53 19.89
N GLN A 302 -10.03 50.64 20.50
CA GLN A 302 -10.97 51.74 20.78
C GLN A 302 -11.46 52.35 19.47
N ARG A 303 -12.75 52.68 19.40
CA ARG A 303 -13.34 53.28 18.20
C ARG A 303 -12.55 54.52 17.77
N GLY A 304 -11.91 54.47 16.60
CA GLY A 304 -11.11 55.57 16.04
C GLY A 304 -9.59 55.45 16.26
N SER A 305 -9.09 54.48 17.06
CA SER A 305 -7.68 54.10 17.03
C SER A 305 -7.43 53.09 15.91
N GLN A 306 -6.18 52.98 15.46
CA GLN A 306 -5.77 51.78 14.73
C GLN A 306 -6.04 50.57 15.62
N GLY A 307 -6.70 49.55 15.09
CA GLY A 307 -6.95 48.31 15.82
C GLY A 307 -5.63 47.60 16.15
N PRO A 308 -5.62 46.70 17.15
CA PRO A 308 -4.40 46.02 17.61
C PRO A 308 -3.72 45.14 16.55
N LEU A 309 -4.45 44.77 15.49
CA LEU A 309 -3.94 43.97 14.37
C LEU A 309 -3.75 44.79 13.08
N ALA A 310 -3.79 46.13 13.15
CA ALA A 310 -3.58 46.98 11.97
C ALA A 310 -2.18 46.84 11.34
N LYS A 311 -1.23 46.24 12.05
CA LYS A 311 0.12 45.93 11.55
C LYS A 311 0.29 44.48 11.10
N LEU A 312 -0.73 43.63 11.25
CA LEU A 312 -0.64 42.23 10.84
C LEU A 312 -0.52 42.18 9.31
N GLN A 313 0.61 41.64 8.85
CA GLN A 313 1.01 41.54 7.46
C GLN A 313 1.06 40.09 6.97
N THR A 314 1.38 39.14 7.86
CA THR A 314 1.58 37.75 7.47
C THR A 314 0.74 36.81 8.33
N ILE A 315 0.00 35.93 7.66
CA ILE A 315 -0.56 34.71 8.24
C ILE A 315 -0.06 33.57 7.35
N SER A 316 0.88 32.77 7.86
CA SER A 316 1.59 31.83 6.98
C SER A 316 0.72 30.73 6.41
N TYR A 317 -0.07 30.00 7.19
CA TYR A 317 -0.93 28.92 6.69
C TYR A 317 -2.17 28.76 7.56
N ILE A 318 -3.34 28.54 6.94
CA ILE A 318 -4.58 28.14 7.62
C ILE A 318 -5.03 26.81 7.05
N LYS A 319 -5.22 25.80 7.92
CA LYS A 319 -5.74 24.47 7.56
C LYS A 319 -7.19 24.55 7.08
N LEU A 320 -7.49 24.14 5.84
CA LEU A 320 -8.86 24.05 5.30
C LEU A 320 -9.30 22.61 4.94
N PHE A 321 -8.68 21.61 5.54
CA PHE A 321 -9.00 20.19 5.34
C PHE A 321 -9.34 19.54 6.69
N ASP A 322 -9.96 18.35 6.67
CA ASP A 322 -10.58 17.67 7.81
C ASP A 322 -11.67 18.51 8.51
N ILE A 323 -12.38 19.36 7.76
CA ILE A 323 -13.40 20.28 8.30
C ILE A 323 -14.71 20.09 7.53
N GLU A 324 -15.84 20.04 8.23
CA GLU A 324 -17.14 20.02 7.55
C GLU A 324 -17.41 21.35 6.81
N SER A 325 -18.06 21.30 5.63
CA SER A 325 -18.29 22.51 4.82
C SER A 325 -18.97 23.65 5.60
N ALA A 326 -19.95 23.32 6.46
CA ALA A 326 -20.65 24.31 7.29
C ALA A 326 -19.70 25.00 8.28
N ASP A 327 -18.87 24.21 8.97
CA ASP A 327 -17.88 24.72 9.94
C ASP A 327 -16.77 25.53 9.25
N LEU A 328 -16.37 25.13 8.03
CA LEU A 328 -15.43 25.90 7.21
C LEU A 328 -16.02 27.27 6.84
N ILE A 329 -17.27 27.31 6.36
CA ILE A 329 -17.96 28.55 5.98
C ILE A 329 -18.10 29.49 7.17
N ASP A 330 -18.58 29.00 8.29
CA ASP A 330 -18.82 29.82 9.49
C ASP A 330 -17.49 30.22 10.14
N GLY A 331 -16.51 29.31 10.22
CA GLY A 331 -15.16 29.59 10.69
C GLY A 331 -14.45 30.68 9.88
N LEU A 332 -14.54 30.66 8.54
CA LEU A 332 -13.98 31.72 7.68
C LEU A 332 -14.66 33.07 7.91
N ARG A 333 -15.98 33.10 8.10
CA ARG A 333 -16.74 34.33 8.40
C ARG A 333 -16.37 34.90 9.76
N ASP A 334 -16.28 34.05 10.78
CA ASP A 334 -15.92 34.43 12.13
C ASP A 334 -14.48 34.94 12.17
N LEU A 335 -13.55 34.27 11.47
CA LEU A 335 -12.18 34.72 11.35
C LEU A 335 -12.08 36.07 10.64
N GLN A 336 -12.82 36.25 9.53
CA GLN A 336 -12.92 37.52 8.81
C GLN A 336 -13.38 38.65 9.74
N ALA A 337 -14.48 38.43 10.47
CA ALA A 337 -15.04 39.41 11.40
C ALA A 337 -14.03 39.76 12.50
N CYS A 338 -13.41 38.74 13.10
CA CYS A 338 -12.41 38.90 14.15
C CYS A 338 -11.20 39.73 13.71
N LEU A 339 -10.67 39.49 12.50
CA LEU A 339 -9.55 40.23 11.92
C LEU A 339 -9.94 41.69 11.61
N VAL A 340 -11.06 41.88 10.92
CA VAL A 340 -11.54 43.22 10.51
C VAL A 340 -11.87 44.10 11.71
N ASP A 341 -12.58 43.57 12.72
CA ASP A 341 -12.93 44.31 13.95
C ASP A 341 -11.68 44.75 14.73
N ARG A 342 -10.57 44.03 14.56
CA ARG A 342 -9.27 44.34 15.17
C ARG A 342 -8.33 45.14 14.27
N GLY A 343 -8.83 45.62 13.13
CA GLY A 343 -8.12 46.54 12.25
C GLY A 343 -7.30 45.88 11.13
N CYS A 344 -7.37 44.56 10.97
CA CYS A 344 -6.74 43.83 9.87
C CYS A 344 -7.70 43.78 8.66
N SER A 345 -7.80 44.91 7.96
CA SER A 345 -8.61 45.04 6.73
C SER A 345 -7.68 45.45 5.60
N LYS A 346 -7.56 44.60 4.56
CA LYS A 346 -6.63 44.80 3.44
C LYS A 346 -5.16 45.02 3.88
N SER A 347 -4.73 44.39 4.98
CA SER A 347 -3.39 44.58 5.55
C SER A 347 -2.46 43.39 5.34
N LEU A 348 -2.99 42.19 5.03
CA LEU A 348 -2.14 41.02 4.83
C LEU A 348 -1.40 41.10 3.48
N ASP A 349 -0.08 41.10 3.55
CA ASP A 349 0.81 41.00 2.41
C ASP A 349 1.11 39.53 2.06
N LEU A 350 0.95 38.60 3.01
CA LEU A 350 1.04 37.16 2.76
C LEU A 350 -0.04 36.40 3.55
N LEU A 351 -0.80 35.58 2.84
CA LEU A 351 -1.74 34.61 3.41
C LEU A 351 -1.48 33.25 2.79
N GLY A 352 -1.05 32.24 3.55
CA GLY A 352 -1.11 30.88 3.05
C GLY A 352 -2.36 30.15 3.50
N VAL A 353 -2.80 29.25 2.64
CA VAL A 353 -3.96 28.40 2.83
C VAL A 353 -3.49 26.98 2.55
N GLU A 354 -3.63 26.10 3.52
CA GLU A 354 -3.26 24.70 3.38
C GLU A 354 -4.51 23.88 3.10
N VAL A 355 -4.46 23.09 2.02
CA VAL A 355 -5.56 22.24 1.60
C VAL A 355 -5.06 20.82 1.35
N HIS A 356 -5.84 19.84 1.79
CA HIS A 356 -5.66 18.47 1.33
C HIS A 356 -6.28 18.35 -0.07
N PRO A 357 -5.65 17.62 -1.01
CA PRO A 357 -6.17 17.48 -2.37
C PRO A 357 -7.64 17.02 -2.43
N ASN A 358 -8.02 16.04 -1.61
CA ASN A 358 -9.39 15.50 -1.57
C ASN A 358 -10.42 16.51 -1.04
N ASP A 359 -10.02 17.34 -0.08
CA ASP A 359 -10.89 18.31 0.57
C ASP A 359 -11.02 19.62 -0.20
N CYS A 360 -9.95 20.05 -0.88
CA CYS A 360 -10.05 21.17 -1.80
C CYS A 360 -11.09 20.90 -2.89
N HIS A 361 -11.19 19.64 -3.36
CA HIS A 361 -12.26 19.24 -4.25
C HIS A 361 -13.64 19.23 -3.60
N SER A 362 -13.81 18.47 -2.51
CA SER A 362 -15.11 18.18 -1.92
C SER A 362 -15.71 19.39 -1.18
N LEU A 363 -14.88 20.17 -0.50
CA LEU A 363 -15.28 21.31 0.32
C LEU A 363 -15.25 22.63 -0.45
N ILE A 364 -14.19 22.91 -1.20
CA ILE A 364 -14.00 24.24 -1.80
C ILE A 364 -14.58 24.31 -3.21
N LEU A 365 -14.20 23.40 -4.12
CA LEU A 365 -14.62 23.48 -5.52
C LEU A 365 -16.05 22.99 -5.78
N ASN A 366 -16.56 22.08 -4.94
CA ASN A 366 -17.91 21.53 -5.10
C ASN A 366 -18.99 22.36 -4.39
N ASP A 367 -18.63 23.12 -3.35
CA ASP A 367 -19.57 23.97 -2.60
C ASP A 367 -19.34 25.47 -2.89
N TYR A 368 -20.25 26.06 -3.67
CA TYR A 368 -20.21 27.48 -3.99
C TYR A 368 -20.22 28.39 -2.75
N ALA A 369 -20.87 27.97 -1.66
CA ALA A 369 -20.92 28.77 -0.44
C ALA A 369 -19.57 28.81 0.27
N ALA A 370 -18.87 27.67 0.35
CA ALA A 370 -17.51 27.57 0.88
C ALA A 370 -16.51 28.34 0.02
N PHE A 371 -16.53 28.14 -1.30
CA PHE A 371 -15.71 28.90 -2.25
C PHE A 371 -15.90 30.40 -2.08
N LYS A 372 -17.16 30.85 -2.02
CA LYS A 372 -17.50 32.26 -1.87
C LYS A 372 -17.04 32.80 -0.52
N ALA A 373 -17.16 32.01 0.56
CA ALA A 373 -16.68 32.40 1.88
C ALA A 373 -15.16 32.62 1.86
N LEU A 374 -14.40 31.70 1.28
CA LEU A 374 -12.94 31.83 1.12
C LEU A 374 -12.55 33.04 0.26
N ALA A 375 -13.21 33.24 -0.88
CA ALA A 375 -12.95 34.38 -1.74
C ALA A 375 -13.27 35.71 -1.02
N THR A 376 -14.38 35.77 -0.26
CA THR A 376 -14.77 36.96 0.50
C THR A 376 -13.79 37.24 1.64
N PHE A 377 -13.32 36.18 2.31
CA PHE A 377 -12.30 36.25 3.33
C PHE A 377 -11.01 36.86 2.80
N ILE A 378 -10.46 36.28 1.71
CA ILE A 378 -9.25 36.78 1.04
C ILE A 378 -9.43 38.24 0.61
N ASP A 379 -10.56 38.57 -0.02
CA ASP A 379 -10.82 39.94 -0.43
C ASP A 379 -10.89 40.88 0.79
N ALA A 380 -11.52 40.52 1.90
CA ALA A 380 -11.62 41.42 3.04
C ALA A 380 -10.26 41.77 3.69
N ILE A 381 -9.35 40.80 3.79
CA ILE A 381 -8.14 40.92 4.63
C ILE A 381 -6.84 41.14 3.85
N CYS A 382 -6.72 40.63 2.63
CA CYS A 382 -5.47 40.70 1.87
C CYS A 382 -5.31 42.04 1.16
N SER A 383 -4.10 42.59 1.23
CA SER A 383 -3.68 43.72 0.43
C SER A 383 -3.80 43.37 -1.06
N PRO A 384 -4.21 44.30 -1.94
CA PRO A 384 -4.22 44.04 -3.37
C PRO A 384 -2.84 43.76 -3.98
N SER A 385 -1.75 44.13 -3.29
CA SER A 385 -0.38 43.77 -3.66
C SER A 385 0.15 42.55 -2.91
N GLY A 386 -0.65 41.98 -2.01
CA GLY A 386 -0.29 40.81 -1.23
C GLY A 386 -0.31 39.54 -2.06
N GLU A 387 0.19 38.48 -1.45
CA GLU A 387 0.30 37.14 -2.01
C GLU A 387 -0.57 36.18 -1.21
N VAL A 388 -1.26 35.28 -1.91
CA VAL A 388 -2.05 34.20 -1.35
C VAL A 388 -1.46 32.89 -1.86
N GLY A 389 -0.74 32.18 -1.01
CA GLY A 389 -0.17 30.88 -1.33
C GLY A 389 -1.16 29.76 -1.00
N ILE A 390 -1.47 28.90 -1.97
CA ILE A 390 -2.29 27.71 -1.77
C ILE A 390 -1.35 26.52 -1.73
N PHE A 391 -1.21 25.94 -0.55
CA PHE A 391 -0.32 24.83 -0.29
C PHE A 391 -1.12 23.54 -0.31
N ILE A 392 -0.75 22.66 -1.21
CA ILE A 392 -1.35 21.34 -1.30
C ILE A 392 -0.50 20.38 -0.51
N GLN A 393 -1.12 19.72 0.47
CA GLN A 393 -0.47 18.61 1.14
C GLN A 393 -0.20 17.51 0.12
N PRO A 394 1.05 17.01 0.02
CA PRO A 394 1.30 15.81 -0.77
C PRO A 394 0.43 14.67 -0.23
N PRO A 395 -0.11 13.80 -1.09
CA PRO A 395 -0.74 12.57 -0.62
C PRO A 395 0.27 11.80 0.24
N ALA A 396 -0.21 11.05 1.23
CA ALA A 396 0.65 10.20 2.05
C ALA A 396 1.48 9.26 1.15
N ASP A 397 2.75 9.06 1.49
CA ASP A 397 3.71 8.30 0.69
C ASP A 397 3.12 6.95 0.25
N GLY A 398 3.01 6.72 -1.07
CA GLY A 398 2.52 5.48 -1.67
C GLY A 398 1.31 5.60 -2.59
N GLU A 399 0.53 6.70 -2.52
CA GLU A 399 -0.55 6.95 -3.49
C GLU A 399 0.00 7.65 -4.75
N GLU A 400 0.59 6.88 -5.68
CA GLU A 400 1.16 7.42 -6.92
C GLU A 400 0.11 8.01 -7.88
N VAL A 401 -1.14 7.55 -7.81
CA VAL A 401 -2.22 7.97 -8.71
C VAL A 401 -3.33 8.62 -7.92
N GLN A 402 -3.50 9.92 -8.12
CA GLN A 402 -4.62 10.65 -7.54
C GLN A 402 -5.85 10.55 -8.45
N ASP A 403 -6.91 9.91 -7.94
CA ASP A 403 -8.23 9.90 -8.57
C ASP A 403 -8.97 11.21 -8.27
N ILE A 404 -9.22 11.99 -9.31
CA ILE A 404 -9.84 13.31 -9.23
C ILE A 404 -11.26 13.24 -9.78
N PRO A 405 -12.31 13.41 -8.95
CA PRO A 405 -13.70 13.35 -9.43
C PRO A 405 -14.01 14.48 -10.42
N LEU A 406 -14.20 14.11 -11.70
CA LEU A 406 -14.49 15.04 -12.78
C LEU A 406 -15.80 15.83 -12.58
N PRO A 407 -16.88 15.27 -12.01
CA PRO A 407 -18.07 16.06 -11.66
C PRO A 407 -17.78 17.20 -10.68
N HIS A 408 -16.83 17.02 -9.75
CA HIS A 408 -16.44 18.06 -8.80
C HIS A 408 -15.62 19.16 -9.46
N LEU A 409 -14.70 18.80 -10.36
CA LEU A 409 -14.02 19.78 -11.21
C LEU A 409 -15.01 20.57 -12.06
N LEU A 410 -16.17 20.02 -12.41
CA LEU A 410 -17.15 20.72 -13.24
C LEU A 410 -18.20 21.46 -12.43
N ALA A 411 -18.26 21.27 -11.10
CA ALA A 411 -19.21 21.96 -10.23
C ALA A 411 -19.06 23.49 -10.30
N TYR A 412 -17.83 24.00 -10.44
CA TYR A 412 -17.58 25.44 -10.54
C TYR A 412 -18.23 26.07 -11.78
N THR A 413 -18.55 25.29 -12.83
CA THR A 413 -19.18 25.81 -14.05
C THR A 413 -20.58 26.39 -13.79
N ARG A 414 -21.14 26.07 -12.62
CA ARG A 414 -22.41 26.55 -12.10
C ARG A 414 -22.26 27.80 -11.22
N PHE A 415 -21.04 28.21 -10.91
CA PHE A 415 -20.79 29.35 -10.03
C PHE A 415 -21.20 30.65 -10.71
N ASP A 416 -21.93 31.48 -9.98
CA ASP A 416 -22.26 32.82 -10.42
C ASP A 416 -21.08 33.76 -10.09
N PHE A 417 -20.13 33.85 -11.01
CA PHE A 417 -18.95 34.72 -10.88
C PHE A 417 -19.30 36.21 -10.78
N SER A 418 -20.53 36.62 -11.15
CA SER A 418 -20.96 38.01 -10.96
C SER A 418 -21.20 38.36 -9.48
N LYS A 419 -21.34 37.35 -8.61
CA LYS A 419 -21.54 37.49 -7.17
C LYS A 419 -20.28 37.21 -6.35
N LEU A 420 -19.17 36.87 -7.00
CA LEU A 420 -17.88 36.64 -6.37
C LEU A 420 -17.08 37.95 -6.28
N PRO A 421 -16.23 38.11 -5.25
CA PRO A 421 -15.32 39.26 -5.17
C PRO A 421 -14.25 39.21 -6.28
N PRO A 422 -13.49 40.29 -6.52
CA PRO A 422 -12.51 40.37 -7.61
C PRO A 422 -11.46 39.25 -7.62
N CYS A 423 -11.06 38.73 -6.45
CA CYS A 423 -10.12 37.62 -6.34
C CYS A 423 -10.75 36.24 -6.65
N GLY A 424 -12.08 36.14 -6.77
CA GLY A 424 -12.76 34.85 -6.95
C GLY A 424 -12.40 34.14 -8.26
N SER A 425 -12.25 34.86 -9.37
CA SER A 425 -11.82 34.21 -10.62
C SER A 425 -10.35 33.78 -10.59
N PRO A 426 -9.39 34.64 -10.17
CA PRO A 426 -8.01 34.21 -9.95
C PRO A 426 -7.89 33.02 -8.99
N LEU A 427 -8.60 33.04 -7.86
CA LEU A 427 -8.58 31.97 -6.87
C LEU A 427 -9.01 30.63 -7.47
N LEU A 428 -10.10 30.62 -8.25
CA LEU A 428 -10.53 29.42 -8.95
C LEU A 428 -9.46 28.94 -9.94
N CYS A 429 -8.84 29.84 -10.70
CA CYS A 429 -7.79 29.45 -11.65
C CYS A 429 -6.62 28.78 -10.92
N THR A 430 -6.18 29.35 -9.80
CA THR A 430 -5.12 28.80 -8.94
C THR A 430 -5.53 27.44 -8.38
N LEU A 431 -6.75 27.29 -7.86
CA LEU A 431 -7.29 26.00 -7.37
C LEU A 431 -7.61 24.97 -8.47
N LEU A 432 -7.63 25.34 -9.75
CA LEU A 432 -7.74 24.39 -10.85
C LEU A 432 -6.35 23.93 -11.30
N GLN A 433 -5.35 24.81 -11.24
CA GLN A 433 -3.96 24.51 -11.61
C GLN A 433 -3.37 23.39 -10.78
N THR A 434 -3.76 23.32 -9.51
CA THR A 434 -3.43 22.24 -8.59
C THR A 434 -3.85 20.85 -9.09
N TYR A 435 -4.85 20.80 -9.96
CA TYR A 435 -5.40 19.59 -10.55
C TYR A 435 -5.09 19.51 -12.03
N GLY A 436 -3.98 20.11 -12.49
CA GLY A 436 -3.59 20.10 -13.89
C GLY A 436 -4.63 20.72 -14.82
N ALA A 437 -5.59 21.50 -14.33
CA ALA A 437 -6.64 22.12 -15.12
C ALA A 437 -6.45 23.64 -15.15
N ARG A 438 -6.75 24.28 -16.27
CA ARG A 438 -6.73 25.73 -16.38
C ARG A 438 -8.01 26.23 -16.98
N ARG A 439 -8.50 27.33 -16.42
CA ARG A 439 -9.51 28.14 -17.08
C ARG A 439 -8.82 29.15 -17.99
N GLY A 440 -9.23 29.25 -19.26
CA GLY A 440 -8.74 30.26 -20.19
C GLY A 440 -8.96 31.66 -19.60
N ILE A 441 -7.89 32.28 -19.11
CA ILE A 441 -7.97 33.57 -18.43
C ILE A 441 -8.21 34.64 -19.50
N SER A 442 -9.26 35.43 -19.34
CA SER A 442 -9.33 36.75 -19.97
C SER A 442 -8.44 37.68 -19.14
N ASP A 443 -7.38 38.22 -19.74
CA ASP A 443 -6.41 39.18 -19.15
C ASP A 443 -7.10 40.43 -18.57
N SER A 444 -7.79 40.30 -17.45
CA SER A 444 -8.31 41.43 -16.70
C SER A 444 -7.31 41.76 -15.60
N SER A 445 -6.72 42.96 -15.71
CA SER A 445 -5.85 43.59 -14.71
C SER A 445 -6.62 43.93 -13.42
N LEU A 446 -7.20 42.92 -12.78
CA LEU A 446 -7.96 43.10 -11.55
C LEU A 446 -7.00 43.42 -10.40
N VAL A 447 -7.43 44.37 -9.57
CA VAL A 447 -6.74 44.76 -8.34
C VAL A 447 -7.08 43.70 -7.29
N CYS A 448 -6.39 42.57 -7.32
CA CYS A 448 -6.52 41.45 -6.39
C CYS A 448 -5.13 40.95 -5.97
N PRO A 449 -4.99 40.31 -4.79
CA PRO A 449 -3.74 39.69 -4.40
C PRO A 449 -3.27 38.67 -5.45
N ARG A 450 -1.95 38.49 -5.55
CA ARG A 450 -1.32 37.46 -6.38
C ARG A 450 -1.63 36.10 -5.75
N LEU A 451 -2.16 35.16 -6.51
CA LEU A 451 -2.45 33.81 -6.02
C LEU A 451 -1.47 32.82 -6.64
N GLU A 452 -0.79 32.06 -5.78
CA GLU A 452 0.19 31.07 -6.17
C GLU A 452 -0.18 29.70 -5.61
N THR A 453 0.16 28.64 -6.34
CA THR A 453 0.08 27.27 -5.85
C THR A 453 1.47 26.81 -5.45
N HIS A 454 1.59 26.17 -4.30
CA HIS A 454 2.81 25.51 -3.86
C HIS A 454 2.49 24.04 -3.56
N GLY A 455 3.40 23.15 -3.97
CA GLY A 455 3.24 21.71 -3.84
C GLY A 455 3.79 21.00 -5.06
N PRO A 456 4.04 19.67 -4.98
CA PRO A 456 4.40 18.89 -6.14
C PRO A 456 3.24 18.92 -7.14
N SER A 457 3.54 19.23 -8.41
CA SER A 457 2.58 18.95 -9.48
C SER A 457 2.35 17.44 -9.51
N PRO A 458 1.10 16.96 -9.49
CA PRO A 458 0.83 15.53 -9.59
C PRO A 458 1.47 14.98 -10.87
N SER A 459 2.37 14.00 -10.72
CA SER A 459 3.08 13.34 -11.82
C SER A 459 2.14 12.56 -12.72
N GLN A 460 0.99 12.12 -12.20
CA GLN A 460 -0.06 11.46 -12.94
C GLN A 460 -1.42 11.82 -12.33
N CYS A 461 -2.33 12.39 -13.12
CA CYS A 461 -3.71 12.63 -12.71
C CYS A 461 -4.62 11.66 -13.47
N ARG A 462 -5.47 10.94 -12.73
CA ARG A 462 -6.57 10.16 -13.27
C ARG A 462 -7.87 10.88 -12.91
N TYR A 463 -8.56 11.42 -13.91
CA TYR A 463 -9.85 12.08 -13.68
C TYR A 463 -10.97 11.06 -13.76
N VAL A 464 -11.74 10.91 -12.69
CA VAL A 464 -12.77 9.88 -12.58
C VAL A 464 -14.15 10.50 -12.73
N TRP A 465 -14.91 10.06 -13.73
CA TRP A 465 -16.32 10.38 -13.88
C TRP A 465 -17.16 9.24 -13.34
N THR A 466 -17.64 9.38 -12.11
CA THR A 466 -18.57 8.45 -11.50
C THR A 466 -20.01 8.79 -11.91
N VAL A 467 -20.65 7.90 -12.68
CA VAL A 467 -22.06 8.01 -13.07
C VAL A 467 -22.92 7.52 -11.91
N THR A 468 -23.80 8.39 -11.40
CA THR A 468 -24.70 8.05 -10.28
C THR A 468 -26.13 7.75 -10.77
N GLN A 469 -26.89 6.99 -9.97
CA GLN A 469 -28.31 6.73 -10.25
C GLN A 469 -29.12 8.03 -10.41
N ASP A 470 -28.81 9.03 -9.58
CA ASP A 470 -29.48 10.34 -9.63
C ASP A 470 -29.24 11.05 -10.96
N GLN A 471 -28.01 11.00 -11.49
CA GLN A 471 -27.66 11.61 -12.78
C GLN A 471 -28.45 10.98 -13.95
N LEU A 472 -28.79 9.69 -13.86
CA LEU A 472 -29.66 9.03 -14.84
C LEU A 472 -31.14 9.34 -14.65
N ALA A 473 -31.64 9.27 -13.42
CA ALA A 473 -33.07 9.39 -13.13
C ALA A 473 -33.58 10.82 -13.38
N LEU A 474 -32.76 11.80 -13.02
CA LEU A 474 -33.03 13.22 -13.20
C LEU A 474 -31.70 13.85 -13.59
N PRO A 475 -31.51 14.27 -14.85
CA PRO A 475 -30.40 15.14 -15.21
C PRO A 475 -30.58 16.45 -14.44
N ARG A 476 -30.10 16.50 -13.18
CA ARG A 476 -30.19 17.64 -12.26
C ARG A 476 -29.30 18.80 -12.71
N ASN A 477 -28.67 18.65 -13.87
CA ASN A 477 -27.69 19.56 -14.40
C ASN A 477 -28.44 20.77 -14.97
N GLY A 478 -28.52 21.83 -14.16
CA GLY A 478 -28.92 23.15 -14.62
C GLY A 478 -28.01 23.61 -15.78
N PRO A 479 -28.48 24.55 -16.63
CA PRO A 479 -27.69 25.01 -17.75
C PRO A 479 -26.33 25.54 -17.28
N ILE A 480 -25.26 25.15 -17.96
CA ILE A 480 -23.94 25.75 -17.77
C ILE A 480 -24.07 27.26 -17.94
N ALA A 481 -23.45 28.03 -17.06
CA ALA A 481 -23.33 29.46 -17.28
C ALA A 481 -22.67 29.70 -18.64
N HIS A 482 -23.35 30.36 -19.58
CA HIS A 482 -22.85 30.57 -20.95
C HIS A 482 -21.42 31.15 -21.01
N SER A 483 -20.99 31.86 -19.96
CA SER A 483 -19.62 32.38 -19.79
C SER A 483 -18.53 31.31 -19.57
N MET A 484 -18.89 30.05 -19.30
CA MET A 484 -17.96 28.95 -19.02
C MET A 484 -17.83 27.96 -20.18
N GLN A 485 -18.64 28.10 -21.23
CA GLN A 485 -18.54 27.21 -22.39
C GLN A 485 -17.16 27.31 -23.04
N SER A 486 -16.49 26.17 -23.22
CA SER A 486 -15.13 26.08 -23.76
C SER A 486 -14.06 26.84 -22.94
N GLY A 487 -14.29 27.05 -21.65
CA GLY A 487 -13.35 27.74 -20.77
C GLY A 487 -12.27 26.84 -20.16
N LEU A 488 -12.50 25.53 -20.05
CA LEU A 488 -11.59 24.59 -19.37
C LEU A 488 -10.60 23.94 -20.36
N VAL A 489 -9.34 23.88 -19.94
CA VAL A 489 -8.20 23.42 -20.74
C VAL A 489 -7.26 22.63 -19.84
N PHE A 490 -6.87 21.41 -20.24
CA PHE A 490 -5.67 20.78 -19.70
C PHE A 490 -4.44 21.39 -20.41
N PRO A 491 -3.47 21.96 -19.70
CA PRO A 491 -2.33 22.64 -20.30
C PRO A 491 -1.35 21.64 -20.93
N ALA A 492 -1.17 21.73 -22.25
CA ALA A 492 -0.28 20.82 -22.99
C ALA A 492 1.20 20.92 -22.57
N CYS A 493 1.68 22.10 -22.16
CA CYS A 493 3.08 22.32 -21.78
C CYS A 493 3.44 21.74 -20.40
N GLU A 494 2.44 21.41 -19.59
CA GLU A 494 2.60 20.91 -18.22
C GLU A 494 2.06 19.48 -18.08
N ALA A 495 1.58 18.89 -19.17
CA ALA A 495 1.11 17.52 -19.17
C ALA A 495 2.27 16.58 -18.83
N PRO A 496 2.05 15.57 -17.98
CA PRO A 496 3.07 14.57 -17.73
C PRO A 496 3.41 13.85 -19.05
N PRO A 497 4.59 13.17 -19.12
CA PRO A 497 5.01 12.48 -20.34
C PRO A 497 3.96 11.51 -20.89
N GLU A 498 3.17 10.92 -20.00
CA GLU A 498 2.11 9.99 -20.32
C GLU A 498 0.79 10.66 -20.70
N GLY A 499 0.64 11.96 -20.45
CA GLY A 499 -0.60 12.73 -20.61
C GLY A 499 -1.61 12.47 -19.48
N TYR A 500 -2.81 13.03 -19.63
CA TYR A 500 -3.88 12.86 -18.66
C TYR A 500 -4.75 11.65 -18.99
N SER A 501 -5.22 10.94 -17.97
CA SER A 501 -6.19 9.85 -18.14
C SER A 501 -7.56 10.25 -17.57
N ILE A 502 -8.63 9.84 -18.25
CA ILE A 502 -10.00 9.96 -17.76
C ILE A 502 -10.57 8.55 -17.59
N SER A 503 -11.06 8.20 -16.41
CA SER A 503 -11.88 7.01 -16.19
C SER A 503 -13.36 7.38 -16.10
N ILE A 504 -14.25 6.53 -16.59
CA ILE A 504 -15.70 6.70 -16.50
C ILE A 504 -16.27 5.41 -15.92
N GLU A 505 -16.77 5.49 -14.69
CA GLU A 505 -17.18 4.37 -13.87
C GLU A 505 -18.62 4.55 -13.36
N CYS A 506 -19.22 3.47 -12.85
CA CYS A 506 -20.49 3.56 -12.12
C CYS A 506 -20.21 3.83 -10.64
N ALA A 507 -21.13 4.50 -9.95
CA ALA A 507 -21.04 4.62 -8.49
C ALA A 507 -20.98 3.22 -7.83
N ASP A 508 -20.19 3.10 -6.76
CA ASP A 508 -19.99 1.84 -6.06
C ASP A 508 -21.31 1.14 -5.69
N GLY A 509 -21.36 -0.16 -5.94
CA GLY A 509 -22.52 -1.00 -5.65
C GLY A 509 -23.74 -0.75 -6.54
N TRP A 510 -23.61 0.07 -7.60
CA TRP A 510 -24.71 0.37 -8.51
C TRP A 510 -24.45 -0.15 -9.92
N THR A 511 -25.35 -1.01 -10.40
CA THR A 511 -25.39 -1.46 -11.79
C THR A 511 -26.55 -0.79 -12.52
N PRO A 512 -26.29 -0.02 -13.59
CA PRO A 512 -27.36 0.62 -14.35
C PRO A 512 -28.24 -0.43 -15.04
N PRO A 513 -29.56 -0.17 -15.22
CA PRO A 513 -30.43 -1.03 -16.01
C PRO A 513 -29.85 -1.28 -17.42
N PRO A 514 -29.99 -2.50 -17.99
CA PRO A 514 -29.46 -2.81 -19.31
C PRO A 514 -30.00 -1.92 -20.44
N ASP A 515 -31.11 -1.23 -20.25
CA ASP A 515 -31.73 -0.32 -21.22
C ASP A 515 -31.49 1.17 -20.90
N ALA A 516 -30.69 1.47 -19.87
CA ALA A 516 -30.35 2.83 -19.50
C ALA A 516 -29.65 3.57 -20.65
N ILE A 517 -30.11 4.80 -20.91
CA ILE A 517 -29.52 5.67 -21.92
C ILE A 517 -28.26 6.30 -21.32
N PRO A 518 -27.07 6.12 -21.94
CA PRO A 518 -25.85 6.77 -21.48
C PRO A 518 -26.03 8.29 -21.41
N PRO A 519 -25.73 8.95 -20.27
CA PRO A 519 -25.91 10.37 -20.13
C PRO A 519 -24.87 11.11 -20.99
N GLU A 520 -25.31 12.22 -21.57
CA GLU A 520 -24.47 13.21 -22.22
C GLU A 520 -24.41 14.43 -21.29
N PRO A 521 -23.50 14.44 -20.31
CA PRO A 521 -23.48 15.50 -19.31
C PRO A 521 -23.11 16.82 -20.01
N PRO A 522 -24.00 17.84 -19.96
CA PRO A 522 -23.73 19.11 -20.62
C PRO A 522 -22.42 19.71 -20.12
N GLU A 523 -22.02 19.46 -18.86
CA GLU A 523 -20.80 19.94 -18.21
C GLU A 523 -19.53 19.77 -19.04
N LEU A 524 -19.45 18.72 -19.87
CA LEU A 524 -18.31 18.52 -20.75
C LEU A 524 -18.19 19.58 -21.85
N ASP A 525 -19.24 20.36 -22.13
CA ASP A 525 -19.17 21.56 -22.97
C ASP A 525 -18.32 22.69 -22.36
N ALA A 526 -17.98 22.59 -21.07
CA ALA A 526 -16.99 23.48 -20.46
C ALA A 526 -15.58 23.23 -21.02
N PHE A 527 -15.26 22.01 -21.48
CA PHE A 527 -13.98 21.72 -22.11
C PHE A 527 -13.92 22.29 -23.52
N SER A 528 -12.86 23.07 -23.79
CA SER A 528 -12.55 23.43 -25.16
C SER A 528 -12.01 22.22 -25.93
N PRO A 529 -12.20 22.15 -27.26
CA PRO A 529 -11.61 21.09 -28.08
C PRO A 529 -10.08 20.99 -27.94
N ILE A 530 -9.41 22.13 -27.81
CA ILE A 530 -7.95 22.21 -27.62
C ILE A 530 -7.57 21.74 -26.20
N GLY A 531 -8.47 21.94 -25.24
CA GLY A 531 -8.30 21.59 -23.85
C GLY A 531 -8.23 20.10 -23.56
N LEU A 532 -8.77 19.25 -24.45
CA LEU A 532 -8.73 17.79 -24.32
C LEU A 532 -7.59 17.14 -25.11
N LEU A 533 -6.79 17.91 -25.88
CA LEU A 533 -5.66 17.35 -26.63
C LEU A 533 -4.65 16.60 -25.72
N PRO A 534 -4.37 17.06 -24.48
CA PRO A 534 -3.45 16.35 -23.60
C PRO A 534 -4.04 15.10 -22.93
N VAL A 535 -5.32 14.79 -23.14
CA VAL A 535 -5.94 13.56 -22.64
C VAL A 535 -5.53 12.41 -23.56
N THR A 536 -4.68 11.54 -23.03
CA THR A 536 -4.08 10.40 -23.71
C THR A 536 -4.69 9.08 -23.27
N GLY A 537 -5.31 9.00 -22.08
CA GLY A 537 -5.97 7.80 -21.58
C GLY A 537 -7.48 7.98 -21.46
N LEU A 538 -8.26 7.00 -21.91
CA LEU A 538 -9.69 6.92 -21.61
C LEU A 538 -10.05 5.50 -21.17
N THR A 539 -10.56 5.36 -19.95
CA THR A 539 -11.11 4.11 -19.42
C THR A 539 -12.63 4.28 -19.29
N VAL A 540 -13.39 3.30 -19.77
CA VAL A 540 -14.85 3.29 -19.70
C VAL A 540 -15.25 1.93 -19.13
N GLU A 541 -15.70 1.91 -17.88
CA GLU A 541 -15.89 0.65 -17.16
C GLU A 541 -17.25 0.00 -17.44
N SER A 542 -18.21 0.77 -17.97
CA SER A 542 -19.57 0.30 -18.19
C SER A 542 -20.21 1.00 -19.38
N ARG A 543 -21.23 0.35 -19.97
CA ARG A 543 -22.04 0.91 -21.05
C ARG A 543 -22.57 2.31 -20.74
N ILE A 544 -22.86 2.61 -19.47
CA ILE A 544 -23.40 3.92 -19.11
C ILE A 544 -22.39 5.06 -19.33
N GLY A 545 -21.09 4.77 -19.32
CA GLY A 545 -20.05 5.76 -19.63
C GLY A 545 -19.95 6.14 -21.11
N LEU A 546 -20.64 5.44 -22.02
CA LEU A 546 -20.48 5.63 -23.46
C LEU A 546 -20.91 7.02 -23.97
N GLY A 547 -21.91 7.65 -23.35
CA GLY A 547 -22.35 8.99 -23.73
C GLY A 547 -21.25 10.02 -23.46
N VAL A 548 -20.69 9.96 -22.26
CA VAL A 548 -19.51 10.75 -21.83
C VAL A 548 -18.32 10.49 -22.76
N ALA A 549 -17.98 9.22 -23.01
CA ALA A 549 -16.87 8.83 -23.88
C ALA A 549 -17.02 9.35 -25.32
N LYS A 550 -18.20 9.19 -25.93
CA LYS A 550 -18.51 9.72 -27.27
C LYS A 550 -18.35 11.23 -27.32
N MET A 551 -18.80 11.93 -26.28
CA MET A 551 -18.68 13.37 -26.20
C MET A 551 -17.22 13.83 -26.14
N LEU A 552 -16.41 13.22 -25.27
CA LEU A 552 -14.96 13.49 -25.16
C LEU A 552 -14.23 13.28 -26.50
N LEU A 553 -14.50 12.16 -27.16
CA LEU A 553 -13.92 11.83 -28.47
C LEU A 553 -14.34 12.82 -29.56
N SER A 554 -15.62 13.21 -29.58
CA SER A 554 -16.16 14.18 -30.55
C SER A 554 -15.54 15.57 -30.40
N LYS A 555 -15.11 15.92 -29.18
CA LYS A 555 -14.45 17.20 -28.86
C LYS A 555 -12.97 17.23 -29.20
N GLY A 556 -12.35 16.14 -29.62
CA GLY A 556 -10.98 16.19 -30.14
C GLY A 556 -9.92 15.51 -29.28
N ALA A 557 -10.27 14.74 -28.24
CA ALA A 557 -9.29 13.99 -27.46
C ALA A 557 -8.44 13.09 -28.38
N HIS A 558 -7.11 13.10 -28.16
CA HIS A 558 -6.14 12.28 -28.90
C HIS A 558 -5.63 11.18 -27.98
N LEU A 559 -6.41 10.11 -27.88
CA LEU A 559 -6.09 9.00 -27.00
C LEU A 559 -4.84 8.26 -27.50
N GLY A 560 -3.89 8.01 -26.60
CA GLY A 560 -2.87 6.99 -26.74
C GLY A 560 -3.36 5.61 -26.27
N ASN A 561 -4.23 5.58 -25.25
CA ASN A 561 -4.79 4.38 -24.64
C ASN A 561 -6.32 4.48 -24.49
N LEU A 562 -7.03 3.40 -24.81
CA LEU A 562 -8.48 3.26 -24.63
C LEU A 562 -8.81 1.90 -24.01
N GLN A 563 -9.41 1.90 -22.81
CA GLN A 563 -9.84 0.70 -22.10
C GLN A 563 -11.37 0.68 -21.99
N LEU A 564 -11.99 -0.43 -22.37
CA LEU A 564 -13.45 -0.61 -22.34
C LEU A 564 -13.79 -1.88 -21.58
N MET A 565 -14.64 -1.77 -20.55
CA MET A 565 -15.03 -2.88 -19.67
C MET A 565 -16.55 -3.05 -19.58
N ASP A 566 -17.00 -4.24 -19.17
CA ASP A 566 -18.41 -4.60 -18.88
C ASP A 566 -19.45 -4.13 -19.93
N MET A 567 -19.05 -4.15 -21.21
CA MET A 567 -19.87 -3.68 -22.32
C MET A 567 -20.20 -4.79 -23.31
N ALA A 568 -21.36 -4.66 -23.98
CA ALA A 568 -21.68 -5.54 -25.08
C ALA A 568 -20.78 -5.20 -26.31
N PRO A 569 -20.37 -6.18 -27.12
CA PRO A 569 -19.56 -5.93 -28.32
C PRO A 569 -20.16 -4.91 -29.29
N ALA A 570 -21.49 -4.84 -29.39
CA ALA A 570 -22.16 -3.86 -30.26
C ALA A 570 -21.90 -2.41 -29.81
N ASP A 571 -21.87 -2.19 -28.49
CA ASP A 571 -21.60 -0.88 -27.90
C ASP A 571 -20.14 -0.45 -28.11
N VAL A 572 -19.19 -1.38 -27.91
CA VAL A 572 -17.76 -1.17 -28.19
C VAL A 572 -17.56 -0.76 -29.66
N LEU A 573 -18.20 -1.49 -30.58
CA LEU A 573 -18.08 -1.21 -32.02
C LEU A 573 -18.71 0.13 -32.42
N ASP A 574 -19.83 0.50 -31.79
CA ASP A 574 -20.46 1.80 -32.02
C ASP A 574 -19.57 2.96 -31.56
N LEU A 575 -18.93 2.83 -30.39
CA LEU A 575 -17.95 3.80 -29.89
C LEU A 575 -16.75 3.93 -30.85
N LEU A 576 -16.11 2.81 -31.21
CA LEU A 576 -14.95 2.79 -32.11
C LEU A 576 -15.27 3.34 -33.50
N LYS A 577 -16.50 3.14 -34.00
CA LYS A 577 -16.97 3.72 -35.26
C LYS A 577 -17.09 5.26 -35.19
N GLY A 578 -17.29 5.82 -34.00
CA GLY A 578 -17.29 7.26 -33.76
C GLY A 578 -15.90 7.90 -33.83
N ILE A 579 -14.84 7.12 -33.60
CA ILE A 579 -13.46 7.63 -33.56
C ILE A 579 -12.93 7.88 -34.98
N ARG A 580 -12.33 9.06 -35.20
CA ARG A 580 -11.66 9.38 -36.47
C ARG A 580 -10.35 8.61 -36.57
N ALA A 581 -9.91 8.25 -37.78
CA ALA A 581 -8.67 7.50 -37.97
C ALA A 581 -7.43 8.19 -37.37
N SER A 582 -7.39 9.53 -37.37
CA SER A 582 -6.30 10.32 -36.77
C SER A 582 -6.36 10.43 -35.23
N GLN A 583 -7.46 9.97 -34.62
CA GLN A 583 -7.68 9.95 -33.17
C GLN A 583 -7.71 8.51 -32.63
N MET A 584 -7.48 7.52 -33.49
CA MET A 584 -7.50 6.12 -33.08
C MET A 584 -6.34 5.87 -32.11
N PRO A 585 -6.60 5.34 -30.91
CA PRO A 585 -5.56 5.07 -29.93
C PRO A 585 -4.56 4.02 -30.41
N ASN A 586 -3.32 4.15 -29.94
CA ASN A 586 -2.26 3.19 -30.21
C ASN A 586 -2.48 1.89 -29.42
N ARG A 587 -3.07 1.98 -28.23
CA ARG A 587 -3.39 0.85 -27.35
C ARG A 587 -4.90 0.77 -27.12
N ILE A 588 -5.48 -0.40 -27.35
CA ILE A 588 -6.90 -0.70 -27.10
C ILE A 588 -6.97 -1.90 -26.16
N GLN A 589 -7.72 -1.78 -25.06
CA GLN A 589 -7.96 -2.84 -24.10
C GLN A 589 -9.45 -3.10 -23.96
N PHE A 590 -9.82 -4.38 -23.97
CA PHE A 590 -11.16 -4.87 -23.70
C PHE A 590 -11.09 -5.77 -22.48
N ALA A 591 -11.90 -5.53 -21.46
CA ALA A 591 -11.97 -6.42 -20.30
C ALA A 591 -13.42 -6.77 -19.96
N SER A 592 -13.68 -7.99 -19.51
CA SER A 592 -14.97 -8.41 -18.95
C SER A 592 -16.21 -8.08 -19.83
N LEU A 593 -16.08 -8.13 -21.16
CA LEU A 593 -17.20 -7.80 -22.05
C LEU A 593 -18.40 -8.73 -21.81
N THR A 594 -19.61 -8.17 -21.78
CA THR A 594 -20.83 -8.91 -21.51
C THR A 594 -21.41 -9.54 -22.78
N PRO A 595 -22.02 -10.75 -22.70
CA PRO A 595 -22.69 -11.34 -23.84
C PRO A 595 -23.92 -10.51 -24.19
N GLY A 596 -24.00 -10.01 -25.42
CA GLY A 596 -25.23 -9.39 -25.92
C GLY A 596 -26.39 -10.39 -26.01
N ASP A 597 -27.56 -9.95 -26.49
CA ASP A 597 -28.83 -10.72 -26.59
C ASP A 597 -28.80 -11.98 -27.53
N GLY A 598 -27.71 -12.74 -27.56
CA GLY A 598 -27.55 -13.95 -28.38
C GLY A 598 -27.41 -13.68 -29.89
N ARG A 599 -27.29 -12.43 -30.32
CA ARG A 599 -27.06 -12.08 -31.72
C ARG A 599 -25.61 -12.35 -32.09
N GLN A 600 -25.40 -12.96 -33.27
CA GLN A 600 -24.06 -13.11 -33.85
C GLN A 600 -23.34 -11.75 -33.88
N LEU A 601 -22.03 -11.76 -33.61
CA LEU A 601 -21.19 -10.56 -33.66
C LEU A 601 -21.37 -9.87 -35.02
N PRO A 602 -21.70 -8.57 -35.04
CA PRO A 602 -21.99 -7.87 -36.28
C PRO A 602 -20.75 -7.83 -37.20
N VAL A 603 -20.98 -7.89 -38.51
CA VAL A 603 -19.91 -7.71 -39.51
C VAL A 603 -19.30 -6.32 -39.34
N LEU A 604 -17.99 -6.26 -39.14
CA LEU A 604 -17.27 -5.03 -38.86
C LEU A 604 -17.28 -4.07 -40.05
N PRO A 605 -17.88 -2.86 -39.94
CA PRO A 605 -17.90 -1.86 -41.01
C PRO A 605 -16.71 -0.88 -40.87
N PHE A 606 -15.51 -1.38 -40.60
CA PHE A 606 -14.34 -0.51 -40.42
C PHE A 606 -13.62 -0.30 -41.74
N ASP A 607 -13.70 0.93 -42.28
CA ASP A 607 -12.99 1.37 -43.48
C ASP A 607 -11.49 1.62 -43.21
N GLY A 608 -10.78 0.66 -42.59
CA GLY A 608 -9.35 0.78 -42.28
C GLY A 608 -9.01 1.79 -41.17
N ARG A 609 -9.96 2.17 -40.32
CA ARG A 609 -9.74 3.14 -39.23
C ARG A 609 -8.85 2.60 -38.10
N LEU A 610 -8.82 1.28 -37.92
CA LEU A 610 -8.03 0.61 -36.88
C LEU A 610 -6.54 0.44 -37.24
N ARG A 611 -6.10 0.94 -38.41
CA ARG A 611 -4.70 0.81 -38.86
C ARG A 611 -3.67 1.48 -37.94
N GLY A 612 -4.08 2.46 -37.12
CA GLY A 612 -3.17 3.15 -36.20
C GLY A 612 -2.89 2.39 -34.90
N ALA A 613 -3.75 1.43 -34.53
CA ALA A 613 -3.61 0.68 -33.29
C ALA A 613 -2.46 -0.33 -33.41
N LYS A 614 -1.56 -0.30 -32.42
CA LYS A 614 -0.36 -1.14 -32.32
C LYS A 614 -0.47 -2.22 -31.26
N THR A 615 -1.23 -1.93 -30.20
CA THR A 615 -1.42 -2.83 -29.06
C THR A 615 -2.90 -3.14 -28.88
N LEU A 616 -3.24 -4.41 -28.80
CA LEU A 616 -4.59 -4.90 -28.50
C LEU A 616 -4.54 -5.85 -27.30
N ILE A 617 -5.31 -5.56 -26.26
CA ILE A 617 -5.43 -6.37 -25.05
C ILE A 617 -6.88 -6.82 -24.92
N ALA A 618 -7.12 -8.11 -24.68
CA ALA A 618 -8.45 -8.67 -24.58
C ALA A 618 -8.57 -9.67 -23.42
N GLU A 619 -9.32 -9.29 -22.39
CA GLU A 619 -9.58 -10.07 -21.18
C GLU A 619 -11.05 -10.55 -21.17
N GLY A 620 -11.24 -11.86 -21.05
CA GLY A 620 -12.50 -12.59 -21.19
C GLY A 620 -12.77 -13.12 -22.61
N ASP A 621 -13.50 -14.23 -22.69
CA ASP A 621 -13.82 -14.92 -23.96
C ASP A 621 -14.47 -14.02 -25.01
N ILE A 622 -15.38 -13.16 -24.58
CA ILE A 622 -16.13 -12.27 -25.46
C ILE A 622 -15.23 -11.15 -26.00
N ALA A 623 -14.32 -10.64 -25.16
CA ALA A 623 -13.29 -9.70 -25.57
C ALA A 623 -12.36 -10.31 -26.61
N ILE A 624 -11.92 -11.56 -26.40
CA ILE A 624 -11.06 -12.29 -27.32
C ILE A 624 -11.76 -12.52 -28.68
N ARG A 625 -13.03 -12.92 -28.68
CA ARG A 625 -13.83 -13.06 -29.93
C ARG A 625 -13.93 -11.74 -30.69
N LEU A 626 -14.11 -10.62 -29.97
CA LEU A 626 -14.15 -9.30 -30.59
C LEU A 626 -12.78 -8.88 -31.15
N ALA A 627 -11.71 -9.12 -30.38
CA ALA A 627 -10.34 -8.88 -30.78
C ALA A 627 -9.96 -9.66 -32.05
N ALA A 628 -10.39 -10.93 -32.16
CA ALA A 628 -10.23 -11.76 -33.36
C ALA A 628 -10.79 -11.08 -34.61
N LEU A 629 -12.01 -10.53 -34.51
CA LEU A 629 -12.65 -9.83 -35.63
C LEU A 629 -11.91 -8.55 -35.98
N MET A 630 -11.48 -7.78 -34.97
CA MET A 630 -10.80 -6.49 -35.16
C MET A 630 -9.39 -6.63 -35.71
N ARG A 631 -8.67 -7.68 -35.33
CA ARG A 631 -7.29 -7.95 -35.76
C ARG A 631 -7.12 -7.92 -37.27
N ALA A 632 -8.09 -8.44 -38.04
CA ALA A 632 -8.06 -8.42 -39.50
C ALA A 632 -8.01 -7.00 -40.11
N GLN A 633 -8.35 -5.97 -39.33
CA GLN A 633 -8.35 -4.56 -39.74
C GLN A 633 -7.18 -3.75 -39.14
N MET A 634 -6.38 -4.34 -38.25
CA MET A 634 -5.27 -3.70 -37.54
C MET A 634 -3.93 -4.07 -38.18
N THR A 635 -3.61 -3.44 -39.31
CA THR A 635 -2.38 -3.76 -40.08
C THR A 635 -1.07 -3.37 -39.39
N SER A 636 -1.14 -2.63 -38.28
CA SER A 636 0.03 -2.18 -37.50
C SER A 636 0.10 -2.81 -36.11
N LEU A 637 -0.71 -3.86 -35.86
CA LEU A 637 -0.71 -4.59 -34.60
C LEU A 637 0.64 -5.30 -34.40
N SER A 638 1.44 -4.82 -33.45
CA SER A 638 2.70 -5.43 -33.00
C SER A 638 2.50 -6.26 -31.74
N ASP A 639 1.65 -5.78 -30.83
CA ASP A 639 1.45 -6.35 -29.50
C ASP A 639 0.01 -6.84 -29.34
N LEU A 640 -0.16 -8.12 -29.05
CA LEU A 640 -1.45 -8.74 -28.78
C LEU A 640 -1.39 -9.41 -27.40
N ALA A 641 -2.24 -9.03 -26.47
CA ALA A 641 -2.41 -9.71 -25.19
C ALA A 641 -3.82 -10.27 -25.08
N MET A 642 -3.95 -11.53 -24.64
CA MET A 642 -5.24 -12.18 -24.44
C MET A 642 -5.26 -12.91 -23.10
N SER A 643 -6.31 -12.70 -22.32
CA SER A 643 -6.57 -13.37 -21.06
C SER A 643 -7.97 -14.00 -21.12
N GLY A 644 -8.13 -15.33 -21.17
CA GLY A 644 -9.46 -15.94 -21.30
C GLY A 644 -9.44 -17.45 -21.45
N SER A 645 -10.36 -18.06 -22.18
CA SER A 645 -10.25 -19.49 -22.51
C SER A 645 -9.31 -19.72 -23.69
N GLU A 646 -8.62 -20.86 -23.65
CA GLU A 646 -7.73 -21.29 -24.73
C GLU A 646 -8.47 -21.40 -26.07
N ALA A 647 -9.71 -21.89 -26.05
CA ALA A 647 -10.52 -22.09 -27.26
C ALA A 647 -10.71 -20.78 -28.04
N GLU A 648 -11.03 -19.68 -27.34
CA GLU A 648 -11.19 -18.37 -27.96
C GLU A 648 -9.87 -17.75 -28.36
N ALA A 649 -8.82 -17.85 -27.53
CA ALA A 649 -7.50 -17.34 -27.87
C ALA A 649 -6.96 -18.00 -29.14
N ARG A 650 -7.12 -19.33 -29.25
CA ARG A 650 -6.81 -20.11 -30.44
C ARG A 650 -7.65 -19.68 -31.64
N GLN A 651 -8.95 -19.49 -31.47
CA GLN A 651 -9.81 -18.99 -32.56
C GLN A 651 -9.37 -17.59 -33.02
N ALA A 652 -8.96 -16.72 -32.09
CA ALA A 652 -8.46 -15.39 -32.40
C ALA A 652 -7.13 -15.41 -33.16
N LEU A 653 -6.21 -16.32 -32.79
CA LEU A 653 -4.93 -16.47 -33.45
C LEU A 653 -5.04 -17.07 -34.86
N THR A 654 -5.92 -18.05 -35.05
CA THR A 654 -6.13 -18.74 -36.33
C THR A 654 -7.08 -18.02 -37.28
N SER A 655 -7.86 -17.05 -36.78
CA SER A 655 -8.69 -16.20 -37.64
C SER A 655 -7.82 -15.47 -38.68
N ARG A 656 -8.29 -15.40 -39.94
CA ARG A 656 -7.53 -14.86 -41.10
C ARG A 656 -7.05 -13.43 -40.85
N GLY A 657 -5.83 -13.29 -40.33
CA GLY A 657 -5.08 -12.05 -40.22
C GLY A 657 -3.68 -12.26 -40.79
N HIS A 658 -3.31 -11.48 -41.79
CA HIS A 658 -1.96 -11.51 -42.37
C HIS A 658 -1.10 -10.48 -41.65
N GLY A 659 -0.16 -10.92 -40.82
CA GLY A 659 0.77 -10.05 -40.11
C GLY A 659 1.63 -10.82 -39.12
N GLU A 660 2.87 -10.38 -38.97
CA GLU A 660 3.76 -10.77 -37.88
C GLU A 660 3.30 -10.07 -36.60
N ILE A 661 3.28 -10.80 -35.48
CA ILE A 661 3.03 -10.26 -34.14
C ILE A 661 4.39 -10.21 -33.45
N ASP A 662 4.84 -9.01 -33.10
CA ASP A 662 6.12 -8.83 -32.40
C ASP A 662 6.06 -9.41 -30.99
N ARG A 663 4.95 -9.20 -30.27
CA ARG A 663 4.74 -9.71 -28.92
C ARG A 663 3.32 -10.25 -28.74
N LEU A 664 3.20 -11.54 -28.45
CA LEU A 664 1.95 -12.19 -28.05
C LEU A 664 2.02 -12.48 -26.55
N SER A 665 1.12 -11.94 -25.75
CA SER A 665 1.01 -12.26 -24.32
C SER A 665 -0.25 -13.09 -24.06
N LEU A 666 -0.12 -14.22 -23.38
CA LEU A 666 -1.22 -15.13 -23.04
C LEU A 666 -1.34 -15.25 -21.52
N GLY A 667 -2.51 -14.88 -21.00
CA GLY A 667 -3.04 -15.29 -19.69
C GLY A 667 -4.25 -16.20 -19.94
N PHE A 668 -4.57 -17.12 -19.04
CA PHE A 668 -5.80 -17.91 -19.14
C PHE A 668 -6.48 -17.86 -17.78
N VAL A 669 -7.49 -17.00 -17.64
CA VAL A 669 -8.20 -16.79 -16.37
C VAL A 669 -8.90 -18.08 -15.94
N SER A 670 -8.53 -18.61 -14.77
CA SER A 670 -9.38 -19.59 -14.08
C SER A 670 -10.50 -18.88 -13.31
N GLU A 671 -11.54 -19.60 -12.89
CA GLU A 671 -12.73 -19.09 -12.19
C GLU A 671 -12.47 -18.21 -10.93
N GLY A 672 -11.22 -18.02 -10.50
CA GLY A 672 -10.81 -17.20 -9.34
C GLY A 672 -10.28 -15.78 -9.61
N GLY A 673 -10.36 -15.23 -10.82
CA GLY A 673 -10.19 -13.77 -11.05
C GLY A 673 -8.77 -13.22 -11.20
N GLY A 674 -7.75 -14.06 -11.42
CA GLY A 674 -6.39 -13.62 -11.79
C GLY A 674 -6.05 -13.92 -13.25
N ASP A 675 -5.27 -13.05 -13.90
CA ASP A 675 -4.75 -13.17 -15.29
C ASP A 675 -3.68 -14.25 -15.49
N LEU A 676 -3.73 -15.33 -14.72
CA LEU A 676 -2.69 -16.35 -14.69
C LEU A 676 -3.21 -17.66 -15.26
N ILE A 677 -2.44 -18.25 -16.17
CA ILE A 677 -2.69 -19.59 -16.70
C ILE A 677 -2.51 -20.59 -15.55
N LYS A 678 -3.61 -21.13 -15.02
CA LYS A 678 -3.53 -22.27 -14.10
C LYS A 678 -3.02 -23.50 -14.83
N ALA A 679 -1.89 -24.04 -14.37
CA ALA A 679 -1.43 -25.32 -14.87
C ALA A 679 -2.29 -26.51 -14.40
N GLU A 680 -3.34 -26.28 -13.60
CA GLU A 680 -4.11 -27.33 -12.90
C GLU A 680 -4.90 -28.28 -13.83
N ASP A 681 -5.26 -27.84 -15.04
CA ASP A 681 -6.05 -28.67 -15.96
C ASP A 681 -5.14 -29.52 -16.87
N GLU A 682 -4.67 -30.65 -16.32
CA GLU A 682 -3.84 -31.64 -17.02
C GLU A 682 -4.47 -32.21 -18.31
N ARG A 683 -5.76 -31.93 -18.58
CA ARG A 683 -6.52 -32.58 -19.65
C ARG A 683 -6.49 -31.87 -20.99
N GLU A 684 -6.21 -30.58 -21.03
CA GLU A 684 -6.20 -29.76 -22.25
C GLU A 684 -5.02 -28.78 -22.26
N GLY A 685 -3.79 -29.29 -22.13
CA GLY A 685 -2.60 -28.46 -22.36
C GLY A 685 -2.74 -27.66 -23.66
N ILE A 686 -2.30 -26.40 -23.65
CA ILE A 686 -2.53 -25.41 -24.72
C ILE A 686 -2.30 -26.05 -26.09
N THR A 687 -3.37 -26.29 -26.85
CA THR A 687 -3.38 -26.98 -28.15
C THR A 687 -2.89 -26.10 -29.31
N LEU A 688 -2.15 -25.02 -29.02
CA LEU A 688 -1.57 -24.16 -30.06
C LEU A 688 -0.66 -24.95 -31.01
N GLY A 689 0.02 -26.00 -30.52
CA GLY A 689 0.84 -26.90 -31.34
C GLY A 689 0.04 -27.62 -32.45
N ASP A 690 -1.22 -27.98 -32.19
CA ASP A 690 -2.10 -28.63 -33.18
C ASP A 690 -2.47 -27.70 -34.35
N HIS A 691 -2.28 -26.39 -34.16
CA HIS A 691 -2.62 -25.34 -35.13
C HIS A 691 -1.42 -24.55 -35.61
N LYS A 692 -0.19 -25.06 -35.41
CA LYS A 692 1.06 -24.34 -35.71
C LYS A 692 1.13 -23.76 -37.14
N ASP A 693 0.51 -24.42 -38.11
CA ASP A 693 0.51 -24.01 -39.52
C ASP A 693 -0.47 -22.85 -39.81
N ASP A 694 -1.45 -22.65 -38.92
CA ASP A 694 -2.46 -21.59 -39.01
C ASP A 694 -2.14 -20.39 -38.11
N LEU A 695 -1.11 -20.49 -37.26
CA LEU A 695 -0.68 -19.41 -36.37
C LEU A 695 0.11 -18.32 -37.15
N PRO A 696 0.00 -17.05 -36.74
CA PRO A 696 0.86 -15.99 -37.27
C PRO A 696 2.33 -16.23 -36.89
N SER A 697 3.24 -15.51 -37.57
CA SER A 697 4.61 -15.36 -37.08
C SER A 697 4.59 -14.62 -35.76
N ILE A 698 5.14 -15.21 -34.70
CA ILE A 698 5.16 -14.64 -33.35
C ILE A 698 6.61 -14.47 -32.93
N LYS A 699 7.11 -13.25 -32.86
CA LYS A 699 8.51 -13.04 -32.50
C LYS A 699 8.76 -13.35 -31.02
N ASN A 700 7.96 -12.79 -30.12
CA ASN A 700 8.05 -13.04 -28.68
C ASN A 700 6.70 -13.52 -28.12
N LEU A 701 6.67 -14.72 -27.54
CA LEU A 701 5.54 -15.24 -26.77
C LEU A 701 5.78 -15.02 -25.28
N VAL A 702 4.89 -14.30 -24.61
CA VAL A 702 4.89 -14.10 -23.16
C VAL A 702 3.74 -14.91 -22.55
N MET A 703 4.02 -15.75 -21.57
CA MET A 703 3.04 -16.60 -20.90
C MET A 703 3.02 -16.30 -19.41
N HIS A 704 1.89 -15.85 -18.89
CA HIS A 704 1.72 -15.61 -17.45
C HIS A 704 1.25 -16.91 -16.80
N LEU A 705 2.13 -17.62 -16.08
CA LEU A 705 1.82 -18.93 -15.50
C LEU A 705 1.53 -18.84 -13.99
N ASP A 706 0.36 -19.34 -13.58
CA ASP A 706 0.12 -19.76 -12.20
C ASP A 706 0.64 -21.19 -12.08
N VAL A 707 1.74 -21.37 -11.36
CA VAL A 707 2.35 -22.69 -11.19
C VAL A 707 1.85 -23.21 -9.86
N PRO A 708 0.87 -24.15 -9.85
CA PRO A 708 0.46 -24.79 -8.61
C PRO A 708 1.65 -25.54 -8.03
N SER A 709 1.60 -25.83 -6.74
CA SER A 709 2.67 -26.58 -6.08
C SER A 709 3.02 -27.83 -6.89
N ALA A 710 4.31 -28.11 -7.05
CA ALA A 710 4.83 -29.24 -7.81
C ALA A 710 4.19 -30.59 -7.45
N ALA A 711 3.65 -30.71 -6.24
CA ALA A 711 2.92 -31.87 -5.76
C ALA A 711 1.54 -32.08 -6.42
N VAL A 712 0.98 -31.09 -7.11
CA VAL A 712 -0.41 -31.10 -7.62
C VAL A 712 -0.46 -31.40 -9.11
N VAL A 713 0.43 -30.82 -9.94
CA VAL A 713 0.43 -31.00 -11.41
C VAL A 713 1.86 -31.06 -11.98
N ASP A 714 2.02 -31.61 -13.20
CA ASP A 714 3.19 -31.47 -14.09
C ASP A 714 3.07 -30.27 -15.07
N PRO A 715 3.41 -29.03 -14.65
CA PRO A 715 3.45 -27.84 -15.50
C PRO A 715 4.44 -27.97 -16.68
N GLY A 716 5.30 -28.99 -16.70
CA GLY A 716 6.16 -29.30 -17.84
C GLY A 716 5.37 -29.57 -19.12
N THR A 717 4.12 -30.04 -19.04
CA THR A 717 3.25 -30.25 -20.22
C THR A 717 2.92 -28.93 -20.93
N PHE A 718 2.74 -27.83 -20.19
CA PHE A 718 2.34 -26.53 -20.73
C PHE A 718 3.48 -25.85 -21.50
N ILE A 719 4.70 -25.85 -20.94
CA ILE A 719 5.86 -25.27 -21.61
C ILE A 719 6.15 -26.06 -22.90
N LEU A 720 5.97 -27.38 -22.89
CA LEU A 720 6.24 -28.23 -24.04
C LEU A 720 5.31 -27.99 -25.24
N SER A 721 4.02 -27.71 -25.02
CA SER A 721 3.12 -27.45 -26.15
C SER A 721 3.40 -26.10 -26.83
N ALA A 722 3.78 -25.08 -26.06
CA ALA A 722 4.27 -23.81 -26.62
C ALA A 722 5.58 -24.01 -27.41
N LEU A 723 6.44 -24.92 -26.94
CA LEU A 723 7.64 -25.31 -27.66
C LEU A 723 7.34 -26.06 -28.97
N GLU A 724 6.12 -26.43 -29.36
CA GLU A 724 5.90 -27.06 -30.68
C GLU A 724 5.71 -26.06 -31.83
N VAL A 725 5.53 -24.78 -31.52
CA VAL A 725 5.27 -23.74 -32.52
C VAL A 725 6.60 -23.25 -33.11
N GLU A 726 6.88 -23.60 -34.37
CA GLU A 726 8.13 -23.24 -35.05
C GLU A 726 8.28 -21.74 -35.32
N SER A 727 7.18 -20.98 -35.30
CA SER A 727 7.19 -19.54 -35.57
C SER A 727 7.63 -18.68 -34.38
N ILE A 728 7.82 -19.26 -33.19
CA ILE A 728 8.23 -18.54 -31.97
C ILE A 728 9.75 -18.35 -31.92
N SER A 729 10.20 -17.09 -31.88
CA SER A 729 11.64 -16.77 -31.78
C SER A 729 12.12 -16.59 -30.33
N GLU A 730 11.25 -16.13 -29.45
CA GLU A 730 11.50 -15.88 -28.03
C GLU A 730 10.29 -16.31 -27.20
N LEU A 731 10.54 -16.92 -26.04
CA LEU A 731 9.52 -17.32 -25.08
C LEU A 731 9.87 -16.75 -23.71
N THR A 732 8.96 -15.98 -23.13
CA THR A 732 9.06 -15.45 -21.76
C THR A 732 7.97 -16.07 -20.91
N VAL A 733 8.33 -16.77 -19.84
CA VAL A 733 7.39 -17.31 -18.86
C VAL A 733 7.42 -16.41 -17.63
N VAL A 734 6.29 -15.81 -17.30
CA VAL A 734 6.15 -14.84 -16.22
C VAL A 734 5.48 -15.51 -15.04
N LEU A 735 6.14 -15.51 -13.89
CA LEU A 735 5.67 -16.12 -12.64
C LEU A 735 5.33 -15.01 -11.64
N PRO A 736 4.12 -15.02 -11.04
CA PRO A 736 3.69 -13.97 -10.12
C PRO A 736 4.42 -14.02 -8.77
N HIS A 737 4.86 -15.20 -8.33
CA HIS A 737 5.46 -15.41 -7.02
C HIS A 737 6.77 -16.21 -7.10
N ARG A 738 7.66 -15.99 -6.12
CA ARG A 738 8.92 -16.73 -6.00
C ARG A 738 8.74 -18.23 -5.78
N SER A 739 7.69 -18.64 -5.05
CA SER A 739 7.36 -20.06 -4.83
C SER A 739 7.15 -20.80 -6.15
N HIS A 740 6.50 -20.15 -7.12
CA HIS A 740 6.18 -20.74 -8.42
C HIS A 740 7.44 -21.11 -9.21
N LEU A 741 8.56 -20.41 -8.99
CA LEU A 741 9.83 -20.76 -9.63
C LEU A 741 10.33 -22.11 -9.11
N GLY A 742 10.26 -22.35 -7.79
CA GLY A 742 10.64 -23.63 -7.20
C GLY A 742 9.76 -24.77 -7.70
N ASP A 743 8.45 -24.55 -7.73
CA ASP A 743 7.49 -25.55 -8.21
C ASP A 743 7.67 -25.86 -9.71
N LEU A 744 7.92 -24.82 -10.52
CA LEU A 744 8.19 -24.99 -11.94
C LEU A 744 9.51 -25.74 -12.15
N MET A 745 10.55 -25.39 -11.39
CA MET A 745 11.83 -26.10 -11.44
C MET A 745 11.67 -27.56 -11.08
N GLU A 746 10.94 -27.88 -10.01
CA GLU A 746 10.72 -29.27 -9.59
C GLU A 746 9.94 -30.07 -10.64
N ALA A 747 8.94 -29.46 -11.30
CA ALA A 747 8.21 -30.09 -12.40
C ALA A 747 9.10 -30.33 -13.63
N VAL A 748 9.87 -29.33 -13.99
CA VAL A 748 10.82 -29.38 -15.09
C VAL A 748 11.90 -30.45 -14.80
N GLU A 749 12.46 -30.50 -13.60
CA GLU A 749 13.42 -31.54 -13.19
C GLU A 749 12.81 -32.95 -13.19
N ARG A 750 11.58 -33.12 -12.68
CA ARG A 750 10.83 -34.39 -12.74
C ARG A 750 10.70 -34.88 -14.17
N ARG A 751 10.50 -33.97 -15.13
CA ARG A 751 10.24 -34.31 -16.53
C ARG A 751 11.49 -34.49 -17.39
N PHE A 752 12.60 -33.81 -17.08
CA PHE A 752 13.83 -33.84 -17.90
C PHE A 752 15.03 -34.51 -17.21
N ALA A 753 14.80 -35.11 -16.03
CA ALA A 753 15.78 -35.64 -15.08
C ALA A 753 16.66 -34.57 -14.40
N PRO A 754 17.13 -34.87 -13.17
CA PRO A 754 18.11 -34.02 -12.49
C PRO A 754 19.36 -33.83 -13.36
N GLN A 755 19.90 -32.61 -13.43
CA GLN A 755 21.15 -32.20 -14.09
C GLN A 755 21.08 -31.81 -15.58
N GLN A 756 19.91 -31.70 -16.21
CA GLN A 756 19.83 -31.30 -17.64
C GLN A 756 19.41 -29.85 -17.88
N ILE A 757 19.08 -29.11 -16.82
CA ILE A 757 18.49 -27.77 -16.93
C ILE A 757 19.21 -26.82 -15.97
N ALA A 758 19.57 -25.64 -16.49
CA ALA A 758 20.21 -24.58 -15.73
C ALA A 758 19.45 -23.28 -15.92
N ILE A 759 19.19 -22.58 -14.81
CA ILE A 759 18.60 -21.25 -14.79
C ILE A 759 19.69 -20.26 -14.38
N HIS A 760 19.94 -19.27 -15.23
CA HIS A 760 20.96 -18.24 -15.01
C HIS A 760 20.28 -16.89 -14.76
N ALA A 761 20.60 -16.22 -13.65
CA ALA A 761 20.16 -14.84 -13.41
C ALA A 761 20.84 -13.88 -14.39
N MET A 762 20.10 -12.90 -14.92
CA MET A 762 20.66 -11.74 -15.61
C MET A 762 20.91 -10.60 -14.61
N ASP A 763 21.97 -9.83 -14.84
CA ASP A 763 22.67 -9.04 -13.82
C ASP A 763 21.89 -7.87 -13.17
N THR A 764 20.65 -7.55 -13.55
CA THR A 764 19.95 -6.39 -12.94
C THR A 764 18.42 -6.43 -12.75
N ASP A 765 17.59 -7.26 -13.41
CA ASP A 765 16.11 -7.03 -13.38
C ASP A 765 15.26 -8.31 -13.31
N ALA A 766 15.29 -9.11 -12.23
CA ALA A 766 14.38 -10.28 -11.99
C ALA A 766 14.16 -11.25 -13.19
N ARG A 767 15.09 -11.22 -14.16
CA ARG A 767 15.05 -11.91 -15.44
C ARG A 767 16.04 -13.05 -15.41
N TYR A 768 15.59 -14.24 -15.74
CA TYR A 768 16.40 -15.45 -15.73
C TYR A 768 16.36 -16.11 -17.09
N VAL A 769 17.50 -16.64 -17.52
CA VAL A 769 17.60 -17.43 -18.75
C VAL A 769 17.51 -18.90 -18.40
N MET A 770 16.52 -19.59 -18.96
CA MET A 770 16.41 -21.04 -18.83
C MET A 770 17.12 -21.72 -20.00
N THR A 771 18.12 -22.56 -19.70
CA THR A 771 18.95 -23.26 -20.69
C THR A 771 18.94 -24.78 -20.44
N ALA A 772 19.04 -25.56 -21.51
CA ALA A 772 19.22 -27.01 -21.42
C ALA A 772 20.72 -27.35 -21.47
N GLY A 773 21.30 -27.83 -20.37
CA GLY A 773 22.74 -28.10 -20.24
C GLY A 773 23.16 -28.66 -18.87
N ALA A 774 24.33 -29.32 -18.83
CA ALA A 774 24.83 -30.08 -17.67
C ALA A 774 25.62 -29.23 -16.64
N HIS A 775 25.17 -28.02 -16.33
CA HIS A 775 25.84 -27.13 -15.38
C HIS A 775 25.06 -26.99 -14.07
N GLN A 776 25.77 -27.03 -12.94
CA GLN A 776 25.19 -27.00 -11.59
C GLN A 776 24.44 -25.70 -11.32
N ILE A 777 23.26 -25.83 -10.70
CA ILE A 777 22.41 -24.74 -10.23
C ILE A 777 23.13 -23.97 -9.13
N SER A 778 23.33 -22.66 -9.33
CA SER A 778 23.80 -21.74 -8.29
C SER A 778 22.67 -21.39 -7.32
N SER A 779 22.95 -21.41 -6.02
CA SER A 779 22.01 -21.11 -4.91
C SER A 779 21.31 -19.76 -5.06
N PHE A 780 19.96 -19.76 -5.08
CA PHE A 780 19.09 -18.57 -5.14
C PHE A 780 18.64 -18.12 -3.73
N MET A 781 19.49 -17.41 -2.98
CA MET A 781 19.12 -16.94 -1.63
C MET A 781 18.51 -15.52 -1.61
N ASP A 782 18.96 -14.58 -2.44
CA ASP A 782 18.58 -13.16 -2.31
C ASP A 782 17.90 -12.59 -3.57
N LEU A 783 16.60 -12.85 -3.75
CA LEU A 783 15.82 -12.27 -4.84
C LEU A 783 14.78 -11.29 -4.28
N PRO A 784 14.58 -10.12 -4.93
CA PRO A 784 13.56 -9.16 -4.52
C PRO A 784 12.16 -9.76 -4.65
N GLU A 785 11.24 -9.35 -3.76
CA GLU A 785 9.83 -9.69 -3.84
C GLU A 785 9.22 -9.02 -5.08
N GLY A 786 9.02 -9.80 -6.14
CA GLY A 786 8.51 -9.29 -7.41
C GLY A 786 8.25 -10.41 -8.43
N GLN A 787 7.66 -10.03 -9.55
CA GLN A 787 7.37 -10.92 -10.68
C GLN A 787 8.68 -11.47 -11.28
N ILE A 788 8.72 -12.77 -11.54
CA ILE A 788 9.89 -13.47 -12.09
C ILE A 788 9.68 -13.72 -13.58
N GLU A 789 10.62 -13.29 -14.42
CA GLU A 789 10.56 -13.52 -15.87
C GLU A 789 11.61 -14.56 -16.31
N LEU A 790 11.17 -15.69 -16.82
CA LEU A 790 12.01 -16.75 -17.40
C LEU A 790 12.07 -16.62 -18.92
N PHE A 791 13.21 -16.20 -19.45
CA PHE A 791 13.44 -15.93 -20.86
C PHE A 791 14.15 -17.10 -21.57
N MET A 792 13.64 -17.47 -22.75
CA MET A 792 14.19 -18.49 -23.64
C MET A 792 14.32 -17.94 -25.06
N THR A 793 15.51 -18.05 -25.66
CA THR A 793 15.75 -17.72 -27.06
C THR A 793 15.34 -18.89 -27.97
N ALA A 794 15.31 -18.67 -29.28
CA ALA A 794 15.11 -19.74 -30.27
C ALA A 794 16.08 -20.92 -30.11
N GLU A 795 17.33 -20.65 -29.70
CA GLU A 795 18.32 -21.70 -29.43
C GLU A 795 17.96 -22.51 -28.17
N HIS A 796 17.55 -21.84 -27.09
CA HIS A 796 17.10 -22.52 -25.87
C HIS A 796 15.84 -23.34 -26.14
N ILE A 797 14.87 -22.77 -26.85
CA ILE A 797 13.65 -23.45 -27.30
C ILE A 797 14.00 -24.72 -28.08
N ALA A 798 14.92 -24.63 -29.05
CA ALA A 798 15.38 -25.78 -29.83
C ALA A 798 16.09 -26.84 -28.98
N ALA A 799 16.89 -26.42 -27.99
CA ALA A 799 17.55 -27.33 -27.06
C ALA A 799 16.56 -28.06 -26.14
N PHE A 800 15.57 -27.34 -25.60
CA PHE A 800 14.49 -27.93 -24.80
C PHE A 800 13.66 -28.94 -25.59
N ARG A 801 13.30 -28.63 -26.84
CA ARG A 801 12.63 -29.59 -27.76
C ARG A 801 13.43 -30.89 -27.87
N LYS A 802 14.76 -30.77 -28.04
CA LYS A 802 15.66 -31.92 -28.19
C LYS A 802 15.74 -32.76 -26.91
N VAL A 803 15.77 -32.13 -25.73
CA VAL A 803 15.86 -32.81 -24.43
C VAL A 803 14.53 -33.46 -24.03
N ALA A 804 13.39 -32.78 -24.25
CA ALA A 804 12.04 -33.33 -24.07
C ALA A 804 11.86 -34.66 -24.78
N PHE A 805 12.33 -34.69 -26.03
CA PHE A 805 12.23 -35.86 -26.87
C PHE A 805 13.12 -37.00 -26.36
N ALA A 806 14.36 -36.70 -25.96
CA ALA A 806 15.32 -37.71 -25.53
C ALA A 806 14.82 -38.52 -24.31
N TYR A 807 14.13 -37.87 -23.36
CA TYR A 807 13.65 -38.48 -22.12
C TYR A 807 12.34 -39.28 -22.29
N SER A 808 11.43 -38.84 -23.14
CA SER A 808 10.08 -39.42 -23.32
C SER A 808 10.06 -40.85 -23.89
N SER A 809 11.14 -41.37 -24.47
CA SER A 809 11.04 -42.60 -25.26
C SER A 809 12.24 -43.54 -25.27
N THR A 810 13.41 -43.10 -24.82
CA THR A 810 14.65 -43.77 -25.24
C THR A 810 15.46 -44.35 -24.08
N GLY A 811 15.36 -43.81 -22.86
CA GLY A 811 16.15 -44.28 -21.72
C GLY A 811 15.67 -45.62 -21.14
N GLN A 812 14.37 -45.75 -20.89
CA GLN A 812 13.81 -46.94 -20.23
C GLN A 812 13.48 -48.07 -21.21
N LEU A 813 13.02 -47.77 -22.43
CA LEU A 813 12.83 -48.78 -23.48
C LEU A 813 14.14 -49.52 -23.76
N LEU A 814 15.25 -48.77 -23.79
CA LEU A 814 16.58 -49.30 -24.06
C LEU A 814 17.17 -50.04 -22.85
N ALA A 815 16.89 -49.59 -21.61
CA ALA A 815 17.21 -50.35 -20.41
C ALA A 815 16.43 -51.69 -20.33
N SER A 816 15.16 -51.72 -20.77
CA SER A 816 14.34 -52.95 -20.81
C SER A 816 14.77 -53.91 -21.92
N LEU A 817 15.04 -53.40 -23.14
CA LEU A 817 15.57 -54.16 -24.27
C LEU A 817 16.96 -54.73 -23.94
N MET A 818 17.78 -53.96 -23.23
CA MET A 818 19.05 -54.44 -22.72
C MET A 818 18.88 -55.54 -21.68
N GLN A 819 17.74 -55.73 -21.01
CA GLN A 819 17.56 -56.85 -20.08
C GLN A 819 17.01 -58.13 -20.75
N THR A 820 16.32 -58.02 -21.89
CA THR A 820 15.60 -59.15 -22.51
C THR A 820 16.31 -59.88 -23.66
N GLU A 821 17.34 -59.32 -24.29
CA GLU A 821 17.95 -59.92 -25.49
C GLU A 821 19.38 -60.48 -25.30
N GLU A 822 19.72 -61.48 -26.15
CA GLU A 822 20.98 -62.22 -26.15
C GLU A 822 22.21 -61.30 -26.31
N GLN A 823 23.30 -61.72 -25.67
CA GLN A 823 24.55 -60.97 -25.48
C GLN A 823 25.18 -60.41 -26.78
N GLN A 824 24.90 -61.01 -27.93
CA GLN A 824 25.43 -60.61 -29.23
C GLN A 824 24.71 -59.36 -29.79
N GLN A 825 23.39 -59.26 -29.61
CA GLN A 825 22.58 -58.10 -30.03
C GLN A 825 22.83 -56.88 -29.13
N ARG A 826 23.13 -57.12 -27.83
CA ARG A 826 23.59 -56.07 -26.90
C ARG A 826 24.85 -55.35 -27.40
N LEU A 827 25.79 -56.08 -28.00
CA LEU A 827 27.03 -55.48 -28.51
C LEU A 827 26.80 -54.64 -29.77
N GLU A 828 25.93 -55.08 -30.69
CA GLU A 828 25.57 -54.30 -31.87
C GLU A 828 24.74 -53.06 -31.51
N MET A 829 23.75 -53.15 -30.62
CA MET A 829 22.99 -52.00 -30.14
C MET A 829 23.86 -51.02 -29.35
N SER A 830 24.78 -51.52 -28.51
CA SER A 830 25.72 -50.67 -27.76
C SER A 830 26.69 -49.91 -28.66
N MET A 831 27.19 -50.54 -29.73
CA MET A 831 28.11 -49.88 -30.67
C MET A 831 27.40 -48.90 -31.61
N ASN A 832 26.07 -48.98 -31.72
CA ASN A 832 25.25 -48.09 -32.55
C ASN A 832 24.25 -47.26 -31.74
N LEU A 833 24.51 -47.10 -30.44
CA LEU A 833 23.60 -46.47 -29.48
C LEU A 833 23.24 -45.02 -29.87
N GLU A 834 24.22 -44.24 -30.32
CA GLU A 834 23.99 -42.86 -30.75
C GLU A 834 23.14 -42.78 -32.03
N ALA A 835 23.34 -43.70 -32.99
CA ALA A 835 22.54 -43.76 -34.22
C ALA A 835 21.12 -44.26 -33.96
N THR A 836 20.96 -45.19 -33.02
CA THR A 836 19.67 -45.77 -32.60
C THR A 836 18.86 -44.78 -31.79
N VAL A 837 19.50 -44.01 -30.89
CA VAL A 837 18.89 -42.89 -30.16
C VAL A 837 18.55 -41.74 -31.11
N LYS A 838 19.40 -41.40 -32.08
CA LYS A 838 19.07 -40.44 -33.15
C LYS A 838 17.90 -40.90 -34.03
N GLN A 839 17.79 -42.20 -34.33
CA GLN A 839 16.64 -42.73 -35.06
C GLN A 839 15.37 -42.69 -34.20
N LEU A 840 15.41 -43.21 -32.97
CA LEU A 840 14.28 -43.19 -32.03
C LEU A 840 13.81 -41.76 -31.74
N SER A 841 14.73 -40.78 -31.72
CA SER A 841 14.40 -39.36 -31.59
C SER A 841 13.56 -38.76 -32.73
N HIS A 842 13.31 -39.54 -33.80
CA HIS A 842 12.46 -39.15 -34.92
C HIS A 842 11.16 -39.99 -35.02
N TYR A 843 10.98 -41.03 -34.20
CA TYR A 843 9.96 -42.07 -34.45
C TYR A 843 8.68 -42.01 -33.59
N LEU A 844 8.58 -41.19 -32.53
CA LEU A 844 7.41 -41.26 -31.62
C LEU A 844 6.25 -40.29 -31.84
N PRO A 845 6.41 -39.09 -32.42
CA PRO A 845 5.26 -38.32 -32.88
C PRO A 845 4.45 -39.06 -33.97
N SER A 846 5.06 -40.07 -34.59
CA SER A 846 4.57 -40.87 -35.72
C SER A 846 4.16 -42.32 -35.37
N LEU A 847 4.26 -42.76 -34.11
CA LEU A 847 3.77 -44.08 -33.72
C LEU A 847 2.23 -44.14 -33.74
N PRO A 848 1.64 -45.29 -34.14
CA PRO A 848 0.20 -45.51 -33.99
C PRO A 848 -0.22 -45.35 -32.53
N PRO A 849 -1.36 -44.67 -32.25
CA PRO A 849 -1.83 -44.38 -30.90
C PRO A 849 -1.87 -45.60 -29.95
N ASP A 850 -2.23 -46.78 -30.46
CA ASP A 850 -2.35 -48.00 -29.66
C ASP A 850 -0.99 -48.50 -29.15
N ALA A 851 0.08 -48.37 -29.93
CA ALA A 851 1.42 -48.80 -29.53
C ALA A 851 2.01 -47.88 -28.44
N ALA A 852 1.72 -46.58 -28.54
CA ALA A 852 2.12 -45.61 -27.52
C ALA A 852 1.34 -45.82 -26.21
N ALA A 853 0.05 -46.13 -26.30
CA ALA A 853 -0.78 -46.50 -25.15
C ALA A 853 -0.28 -47.75 -24.43
N GLU A 854 0.09 -48.80 -25.17
CA GLU A 854 0.61 -50.05 -24.59
C GLU A 854 1.92 -49.86 -23.81
N ALA A 855 2.81 -49.03 -24.33
CA ALA A 855 4.07 -48.70 -23.69
C ALA A 855 3.85 -47.94 -22.38
N LEU A 856 2.97 -46.92 -22.39
CA LEU A 856 2.64 -46.13 -21.20
C LEU A 856 1.96 -46.97 -20.10
N ALA A 857 1.02 -47.86 -20.46
CA ALA A 857 0.38 -48.75 -19.50
C ALA A 857 1.36 -49.76 -18.87
N THR A 858 2.33 -50.24 -19.66
CA THR A 858 3.38 -51.16 -19.16
C THR A 858 4.32 -50.45 -18.20
N ASP A 859 4.73 -49.22 -18.50
CA ASP A 859 5.52 -48.40 -17.59
C ASP A 859 4.82 -48.19 -16.25
N PHE A 860 3.54 -47.80 -16.28
CA PHE A 860 2.77 -47.55 -15.07
C PHE A 860 2.69 -48.79 -14.17
N ALA A 861 2.41 -49.97 -14.74
CA ALA A 861 2.45 -51.22 -14.00
C ALA A 861 3.82 -51.46 -13.35
N GLY A 862 4.91 -51.22 -14.10
CA GLY A 862 6.28 -51.31 -13.59
C GLY A 862 6.54 -50.38 -12.41
N ARG A 863 6.10 -49.13 -12.50
CA ARG A 863 6.22 -48.14 -11.41
C ARG A 863 5.44 -48.58 -10.16
N MET A 864 4.23 -49.13 -10.32
CA MET A 864 3.47 -49.69 -9.20
C MET A 864 4.21 -50.82 -8.48
N TYR A 865 4.84 -51.74 -9.23
CA TYR A 865 5.63 -52.83 -8.65
C TYR A 865 6.91 -52.35 -7.95
N ALA A 866 7.55 -51.30 -8.46
CA ALA A 866 8.81 -50.76 -7.94
C ALA A 866 8.65 -49.70 -6.84
N ALA A 867 7.43 -49.21 -6.61
CA ALA A 867 7.16 -48.12 -5.67
C ALA A 867 7.66 -48.41 -4.24
N SER A 868 8.23 -47.38 -3.61
CA SER A 868 8.71 -47.44 -2.23
C SER A 868 7.56 -47.44 -1.22
N LEU A 869 7.84 -47.84 0.01
CA LEU A 869 6.91 -47.71 1.13
C LEU A 869 6.49 -46.25 1.30
N MET A 870 5.20 -46.01 1.54
CA MET A 870 4.61 -44.68 1.75
C MET A 870 4.76 -43.74 0.54
N SER A 871 4.52 -44.26 -0.67
CA SER A 871 4.56 -43.49 -1.91
C SER A 871 3.23 -43.51 -2.67
N VAL A 872 3.05 -42.50 -3.52
CA VAL A 872 1.95 -42.38 -4.50
C VAL A 872 2.52 -42.66 -5.89
N ILE A 873 1.79 -43.43 -6.69
CA ILE A 873 2.14 -43.67 -8.10
C ILE A 873 1.06 -43.07 -8.99
N ASP A 874 1.41 -42.03 -9.75
CA ASP A 874 0.48 -41.37 -10.66
C ASP A 874 0.37 -42.10 -12.02
N PRO A 875 -0.84 -42.16 -12.61
CA PRO A 875 -1.03 -42.72 -13.94
C PRO A 875 -0.28 -41.91 -15.00
N PRO A 876 0.06 -42.51 -16.15
CA PRO A 876 0.79 -41.80 -17.20
C PRO A 876 -0.09 -40.71 -17.81
N CYS A 877 0.45 -39.49 -17.87
CA CYS A 877 -0.19 -38.37 -18.56
C CYS A 877 -0.16 -38.60 -20.08
N ALA A 878 -1.31 -38.75 -20.71
CA ALA A 878 -1.42 -39.02 -22.14
C ALA A 878 -2.07 -37.82 -22.88
N PRO A 879 -1.46 -37.35 -24.00
CA PRO A 879 -2.10 -36.41 -24.91
C PRO A 879 -3.50 -36.88 -25.30
N ARG A 880 -4.42 -35.95 -25.62
CA ARG A 880 -5.83 -36.27 -25.93
C ARG A 880 -5.99 -37.38 -26.97
N ARG A 881 -5.12 -37.41 -28.00
CA ARG A 881 -5.11 -38.46 -29.04
C ARG A 881 -4.77 -39.87 -28.53
N LEU A 882 -4.08 -39.98 -27.40
CA LEU A 882 -3.66 -41.22 -26.75
C LEU A 882 -4.54 -41.61 -25.55
N LYS A 883 -5.37 -40.69 -25.03
CA LYS A 883 -6.16 -40.93 -23.80
C LYS A 883 -7.12 -42.11 -23.92
N ALA A 884 -7.90 -42.18 -24.99
CA ALA A 884 -8.85 -43.29 -25.18
C ALA A 884 -8.15 -44.64 -25.42
N PRO A 885 -7.12 -44.74 -26.29
CA PRO A 885 -6.30 -45.95 -26.39
C PRO A 885 -5.63 -46.36 -25.06
N LEU A 886 -5.07 -45.42 -24.30
CA LEU A 886 -4.42 -45.69 -23.02
C LEU A 886 -5.42 -46.23 -21.99
N MET A 887 -6.59 -45.60 -21.87
CA MET A 887 -7.66 -46.09 -20.99
C MET A 887 -8.07 -47.52 -21.33
N ALA A 888 -8.19 -47.84 -22.63
CA ALA A 888 -8.54 -49.18 -23.07
C ALA A 888 -7.47 -50.21 -22.68
N VAL A 889 -6.18 -49.89 -22.82
CA VAL A 889 -5.09 -50.79 -22.42
C VAL A 889 -5.00 -50.94 -20.89
N MET A 890 -5.12 -49.84 -20.15
CA MET A 890 -5.05 -49.89 -18.69
C MET A 890 -6.19 -50.74 -18.12
N GLN A 891 -7.40 -50.60 -18.66
CA GLN A 891 -8.53 -51.46 -18.32
C GLN A 891 -8.28 -52.94 -18.66
N GLN A 892 -7.62 -53.25 -19.78
CA GLN A 892 -7.27 -54.63 -20.14
C GLN A 892 -6.26 -55.27 -19.16
N ARG A 893 -5.47 -54.46 -18.45
CA ARG A 893 -4.45 -54.90 -17.49
C ARG A 893 -4.92 -54.80 -16.04
N ASP A 894 -6.21 -54.57 -15.80
CA ASP A 894 -6.79 -54.32 -14.48
C ASP A 894 -6.10 -53.16 -13.73
N LEU A 895 -5.63 -52.15 -14.48
CA LEU A 895 -5.05 -50.92 -13.95
C LEU A 895 -6.08 -49.79 -14.02
N LEU A 896 -6.10 -48.95 -13.00
CA LEU A 896 -6.97 -47.77 -12.94
C LEU A 896 -6.19 -46.53 -13.37
N MET A 897 -6.87 -45.61 -14.07
CA MET A 897 -6.34 -44.28 -14.44
C MET A 897 -6.42 -43.30 -13.26
N GLU A 898 -6.05 -43.77 -12.07
CA GLU A 898 -6.13 -43.03 -10.81
C GLU A 898 -4.82 -43.20 -10.03
N PRO A 899 -4.39 -42.20 -9.25
CA PRO A 899 -3.23 -42.32 -8.38
C PRO A 899 -3.38 -43.48 -7.38
N MET A 900 -2.32 -44.28 -7.25
CA MET A 900 -2.29 -45.48 -6.41
C MET A 900 -1.42 -45.26 -5.17
N LEU A 901 -1.85 -45.74 -4.01
CA LEU A 901 -1.17 -45.66 -2.72
C LEU A 901 -0.47 -46.97 -2.38
N ARG A 902 0.81 -46.89 -1.97
CA ARG A 902 1.53 -48.04 -1.42
C ARG A 902 1.88 -47.83 0.06
N LEU A 903 1.05 -48.38 0.94
CA LEU A 903 1.20 -48.22 2.40
C LEU A 903 2.30 -49.12 3.00
N HIS A 904 2.46 -50.35 2.50
CA HIS A 904 3.47 -51.28 3.00
C HIS A 904 4.21 -52.03 1.89
N GLY A 905 5.42 -52.51 2.19
CA GLY A 905 6.41 -52.97 1.20
C GLY A 905 5.92 -54.11 0.31
N ASP A 906 5.20 -55.07 0.88
CA ASP A 906 4.68 -56.24 0.15
C ASP A 906 3.17 -56.17 -0.13
N GLY A 907 2.55 -55.01 0.07
CA GLY A 907 1.10 -54.83 -0.08
C GLY A 907 0.65 -54.53 -1.49
N PRO A 908 -0.60 -54.88 -1.86
CA PRO A 908 -1.20 -54.35 -3.06
C PRO A 908 -1.27 -52.82 -2.98
N CYS A 909 -1.03 -52.16 -4.11
CA CYS A 909 -1.32 -50.74 -4.20
C CYS A 909 -2.84 -50.54 -4.12
N LEU A 910 -3.28 -49.59 -3.31
CA LEU A 910 -4.69 -49.29 -3.08
C LEU A 910 -5.03 -47.99 -3.80
N THR A 911 -6.23 -47.87 -4.37
CA THR A 911 -6.77 -46.53 -4.68
C THR A 911 -6.96 -45.75 -3.39
N SER A 912 -7.08 -44.41 -3.47
CA SER A 912 -7.44 -43.64 -2.28
C SER A 912 -8.72 -44.22 -1.65
N PRO A 913 -8.69 -44.64 -0.38
CA PRO A 913 -9.87 -45.16 0.30
C PRO A 913 -10.84 -44.04 0.70
N SER A 914 -10.44 -42.77 0.50
CA SER A 914 -11.20 -41.57 0.85
C SER A 914 -11.81 -40.92 -0.38
N VAL A 915 -13.06 -40.48 -0.27
CA VAL A 915 -13.68 -39.59 -1.27
C VAL A 915 -13.41 -38.10 -0.98
N ILE A 916 -12.79 -37.79 0.16
CA ILE A 916 -12.46 -36.45 0.61
C ILE A 916 -11.02 -36.09 0.23
N ALA A 917 -10.06 -36.97 0.55
CA ALA A 917 -8.63 -36.75 0.31
C ALA A 917 -8.13 -37.50 -0.93
N SER A 918 -7.34 -36.81 -1.75
CA SER A 918 -6.55 -37.47 -2.81
C SER A 918 -5.52 -38.42 -2.21
N ALA A 919 -4.98 -39.33 -3.02
CA ALA A 919 -3.89 -40.21 -2.60
C ALA A 919 -2.69 -39.40 -2.05
N ALA A 920 -2.28 -38.33 -2.74
CA ALA A 920 -1.20 -37.46 -2.30
C ALA A 920 -1.49 -36.78 -0.96
N GLN A 921 -2.69 -36.21 -0.79
CA GLN A 921 -3.10 -35.56 0.46
C GLN A 921 -3.13 -36.56 1.62
N LEU A 922 -3.74 -37.73 1.41
CA LEU A 922 -3.81 -38.77 2.41
C LEU A 922 -2.41 -39.23 2.80
N MET A 923 -1.53 -39.49 1.83
CA MET A 923 -0.15 -39.89 2.10
C MET A 923 0.62 -38.83 2.89
N ALA A 924 0.47 -37.54 2.56
CA ALA A 924 1.10 -36.45 3.29
C ALA A 924 0.62 -36.39 4.76
N ILE A 925 -0.70 -36.56 5.00
CA ILE A 925 -1.24 -36.64 6.37
C ILE A 925 -0.66 -37.83 7.12
N LEU A 926 -0.69 -39.00 6.49
CA LEU A 926 -0.24 -40.26 7.06
C LEU A 926 1.25 -40.20 7.44
N GLN A 927 2.12 -39.66 6.57
CA GLN A 927 3.53 -39.44 6.86
C GLN A 927 3.74 -38.48 8.04
N LYS A 928 2.91 -37.44 8.16
CA LYS A 928 3.00 -36.45 9.24
C LYS A 928 2.65 -37.01 10.61
N THR A 929 1.85 -38.08 10.69
CA THR A 929 1.53 -38.75 11.96
C THR A 929 2.77 -39.39 12.61
N GLY A 930 3.78 -39.77 11.82
CA GLY A 930 4.96 -40.48 12.31
C GLY A 930 4.68 -41.91 12.81
N ILE A 931 3.46 -42.42 12.65
CA ILE A 931 3.07 -43.76 13.07
C ILE A 931 3.42 -44.76 11.97
N HIS A 932 3.82 -45.98 12.35
CA HIS A 932 4.01 -47.06 11.38
C HIS A 932 2.65 -47.63 10.94
N ILE A 933 2.23 -47.29 9.72
CA ILE A 933 0.89 -47.62 9.22
C ILE A 933 0.93 -48.98 8.54
N ALA A 934 0.40 -49.99 9.22
CA ALA A 934 0.23 -51.32 8.63
C ALA A 934 -1.03 -51.42 7.74
N GLY A 935 -1.99 -50.50 7.91
CA GLY A 935 -3.22 -50.44 7.14
C GLY A 935 -4.05 -49.22 7.50
N ILE A 936 -5.02 -48.91 6.64
CA ILE A 936 -6.03 -47.88 6.84
C ILE A 936 -7.40 -48.52 6.59
N GLU A 937 -8.32 -48.35 7.55
CA GLU A 937 -9.67 -48.92 7.45
C GLU A 937 -10.71 -47.84 7.71
N LEU A 938 -11.70 -47.74 6.83
CA LEU A 938 -12.82 -46.81 6.95
C LEU A 938 -13.81 -47.32 8.00
N LEU A 939 -13.93 -46.60 9.12
CA LEU A 939 -14.85 -46.94 10.21
C LEU A 939 -16.22 -46.28 10.05
N TYR A 940 -16.24 -45.04 9.56
CA TYR A 940 -17.45 -44.25 9.41
C TYR A 940 -17.36 -43.35 8.19
N LYS A 941 -18.50 -43.19 7.51
CA LYS A 941 -18.71 -42.32 6.35
C LYS A 941 -20.13 -41.77 6.41
N ALA A 942 -20.28 -40.46 6.48
CA ALA A 942 -21.55 -39.82 6.83
C ALA A 942 -22.66 -40.08 5.79
N THR A 943 -22.33 -40.09 4.51
CA THR A 943 -23.32 -40.39 3.45
C THR A 943 -23.84 -41.82 3.49
N GLU A 944 -23.08 -42.76 4.05
CA GLU A 944 -23.47 -44.17 4.17
C GLU A 944 -24.10 -44.49 5.52
N HIS A 945 -23.63 -43.84 6.58
CA HIS A 945 -23.95 -44.18 7.97
C HIS A 945 -24.89 -43.17 8.66
N GLY A 946 -25.21 -42.05 7.99
CA GLY A 946 -25.94 -40.92 8.56
C GLY A 946 -24.99 -39.83 9.06
N HIS A 947 -25.45 -38.58 9.15
CA HIS A 947 -24.64 -37.44 9.63
C HIS A 947 -24.71 -37.24 11.16
N GLY A 948 -25.45 -38.11 11.87
CA GLY A 948 -25.67 -37.99 13.30
C GLY A 948 -24.42 -38.30 14.14
N TYR A 949 -24.20 -37.51 15.18
CA TYR A 949 -23.10 -37.73 16.13
C TYR A 949 -23.14 -39.13 16.77
N THR A 950 -24.35 -39.64 17.07
CA THR A 950 -24.56 -40.98 17.61
C THR A 950 -24.18 -42.08 16.63
N ASP A 951 -24.40 -41.87 15.33
CA ASP A 951 -24.09 -42.83 14.29
C ASP A 951 -22.57 -42.97 14.16
N MET A 952 -21.85 -41.85 14.22
CA MET A 952 -20.39 -41.83 14.26
C MET A 952 -19.85 -42.56 15.50
N LEU A 953 -20.30 -42.21 16.71
CA LEU A 953 -19.82 -42.85 17.93
C LEU A 953 -20.07 -44.36 17.95
N GLY A 954 -21.25 -44.80 17.48
CA GLY A 954 -21.60 -46.23 17.44
C GLY A 954 -20.74 -47.05 16.48
N ARG A 955 -20.18 -46.41 15.45
CA ARG A 955 -19.31 -47.05 14.45
C ARG A 955 -17.83 -46.99 14.81
N VAL A 956 -17.37 -45.83 15.28
CA VAL A 956 -15.97 -45.63 15.66
C VAL A 956 -15.61 -46.42 16.92
N GLY A 957 -16.53 -46.54 17.88
CA GLY A 957 -16.36 -47.38 19.06
C GLY A 957 -15.11 -47.03 19.87
N ASP A 958 -14.31 -48.05 20.22
CA ASP A 958 -13.06 -47.96 20.96
C ASP A 958 -11.80 -48.03 20.07
N ALA A 959 -11.96 -47.82 18.75
CA ALA A 959 -10.83 -47.78 17.82
C ALA A 959 -9.86 -46.65 18.17
N ARG A 960 -8.57 -46.88 17.90
CA ARG A 960 -7.45 -45.94 18.15
C ARG A 960 -6.82 -45.50 16.83
N GLY A 961 -5.97 -44.47 16.85
CA GLY A 961 -5.35 -43.96 15.63
C GLY A 961 -6.39 -43.40 14.66
N LEU A 962 -7.29 -42.58 15.16
CA LEU A 962 -8.44 -42.07 14.42
C LEU A 962 -8.05 -40.90 13.53
N LEU A 963 -8.33 -40.99 12.24
CA LEU A 963 -8.18 -39.92 11.27
C LEU A 963 -9.55 -39.42 10.82
N PHE A 964 -9.89 -38.18 11.19
CA PHE A 964 -11.09 -37.48 10.77
C PHE A 964 -10.80 -36.66 9.53
N LEU A 965 -11.57 -36.89 8.47
CA LEU A 965 -11.60 -36.06 7.26
C LEU A 965 -13.00 -35.47 7.11
N VAL A 966 -13.07 -34.16 6.88
CA VAL A 966 -14.29 -33.38 6.77
C VAL A 966 -14.20 -32.57 5.48
N ARG A 967 -15.18 -32.68 4.59
CA ARG A 967 -15.26 -31.86 3.37
C ARG A 967 -16.33 -30.78 3.51
N SER A 968 -16.04 -29.56 3.08
CA SER A 968 -17.00 -28.45 2.95
C SER A 968 -16.64 -27.61 1.73
N ASP A 969 -17.56 -27.45 0.78
CA ASP A 969 -17.39 -26.54 -0.36
C ASP A 969 -16.12 -26.79 -1.20
N GLY A 970 -15.63 -28.03 -1.21
CA GLY A 970 -14.39 -28.42 -1.91
C GLY A 970 -13.13 -28.33 -1.05
N ASP A 971 -13.19 -27.72 0.13
CA ASP A 971 -12.12 -27.71 1.12
C ASP A 971 -12.18 -28.93 2.04
N MET A 972 -11.01 -29.39 2.49
CA MET A 972 -10.83 -30.47 3.44
C MET A 972 -10.31 -29.91 4.77
N HIS A 973 -10.97 -30.27 5.86
CA HIS A 973 -10.48 -30.09 7.23
C HIS A 973 -10.35 -31.45 7.89
N GLY A 974 -9.40 -31.59 8.80
CA GLY A 974 -9.25 -32.87 9.48
C GLY A 974 -8.42 -32.82 10.72
N CYS A 975 -8.49 -33.92 11.47
CA CYS A 975 -7.61 -34.14 12.60
C CYS A 975 -7.25 -35.62 12.75
N PHE A 976 -6.07 -35.87 13.31
CA PHE A 976 -5.64 -37.18 13.74
C PHE A 976 -5.62 -37.23 15.27
N ILE A 977 -6.05 -38.35 15.84
CA ILE A 977 -6.07 -38.65 17.28
C ILE A 977 -5.47 -40.04 17.49
N ASP A 978 -4.37 -40.14 18.23
CA ASP A 978 -3.70 -41.43 18.48
C ASP A 978 -4.51 -42.37 19.41
N GLU A 979 -5.33 -41.80 20.28
CA GLU A 979 -6.19 -42.53 21.23
C GLU A 979 -7.62 -42.73 20.72
N SER A 980 -8.42 -43.53 21.44
CA SER A 980 -9.84 -43.69 21.15
C SER A 980 -10.65 -42.47 21.59
N ILE A 981 -11.81 -42.24 20.96
CA ILE A 981 -12.81 -41.31 21.51
C ILE A 981 -13.30 -41.87 22.85
N GLN A 982 -13.30 -41.04 23.90
CA GLN A 982 -13.81 -41.43 25.22
C GLN A 982 -15.10 -40.67 25.55
N PRO A 983 -16.30 -41.18 25.18
CA PRO A 983 -17.56 -40.57 25.56
C PRO A 983 -17.69 -40.52 27.10
N PRO A 984 -18.29 -39.47 27.67
CA PRO A 984 -18.43 -39.36 29.11
C PRO A 984 -19.37 -40.44 29.68
N SER A 985 -18.98 -41.06 30.80
CA SER A 985 -19.78 -42.09 31.48
C SER A 985 -20.88 -41.51 32.39
N HIS A 986 -20.62 -40.38 33.06
CA HIS A 986 -21.53 -39.77 34.04
C HIS A 986 -21.62 -38.23 34.00
N VAL A 987 -20.74 -37.57 33.26
CA VAL A 987 -20.69 -36.10 33.13
C VAL A 987 -21.17 -35.66 31.75
N ALA A 988 -21.54 -34.39 31.59
CA ALA A 988 -22.03 -33.88 30.31
C ALA A 988 -20.92 -33.78 29.24
N LEU A 989 -19.66 -33.72 29.68
CA LEU A 989 -18.46 -33.50 28.88
C LEU A 989 -17.28 -34.28 29.49
N ASN A 990 -16.56 -35.06 28.69
CA ASN A 990 -15.25 -35.64 29.04
C ASN A 990 -14.16 -34.82 28.34
N ALA A 991 -13.09 -34.48 29.05
CA ALA A 991 -11.93 -33.79 28.50
C ALA A 991 -10.66 -34.55 28.88
N TYR A 992 -9.83 -34.89 27.90
CA TYR A 992 -8.59 -35.64 28.10
C TYR A 992 -7.53 -35.21 27.08
N GLU A 993 -6.26 -35.45 27.38
CA GLU A 993 -5.16 -35.15 26.47
C GLU A 993 -4.81 -36.39 25.65
N ALA A 994 -4.59 -36.22 24.35
CA ALA A 994 -3.99 -37.25 23.50
C ALA A 994 -3.10 -36.62 22.42
N ALA A 995 -2.19 -37.42 21.88
CA ALA A 995 -1.38 -37.02 20.74
C ALA A 995 -2.29 -36.85 19.51
N GLY A 996 -2.22 -35.68 18.86
CA GLY A 996 -3.02 -35.40 17.69
C GLY A 996 -2.37 -34.41 16.72
N LEU A 997 -3.05 -34.21 15.60
CA LEU A 997 -2.65 -33.32 14.52
C LEU A 997 -3.91 -32.68 13.94
N VAL A 998 -3.88 -31.39 13.64
CA VAL A 998 -4.99 -30.68 12.98
C VAL A 998 -4.47 -30.10 11.67
N PHE A 999 -5.24 -30.24 10.59
CA PHE A 999 -4.82 -29.84 9.26
C PHE A 999 -5.99 -29.37 8.40
N LYS A 1000 -5.68 -28.58 7.37
CA LYS A 1000 -6.62 -28.17 6.31
C LYS A 1000 -5.97 -28.28 4.94
N ALA A 1001 -6.76 -28.48 3.90
CA ALA A 1001 -6.31 -28.43 2.52
C ALA A 1001 -7.43 -27.85 1.66
N SER A 1002 -7.09 -26.98 0.70
CA SER A 1002 -8.06 -26.44 -0.24
C SER A 1002 -8.00 -27.16 -1.58
N GLY A 1003 -9.12 -27.76 -1.99
CA GLY A 1003 -9.20 -28.56 -3.22
C GLY A 1003 -8.15 -29.69 -3.26
N ALA A 1004 -7.33 -29.72 -4.31
CA ALA A 1004 -6.26 -30.71 -4.49
C ALA A 1004 -4.93 -30.33 -3.81
N SER A 1005 -4.86 -29.18 -3.12
CA SER A 1005 -3.62 -28.67 -2.53
C SER A 1005 -3.08 -29.60 -1.44
N PRO A 1006 -1.76 -29.62 -1.19
CA PRO A 1006 -1.20 -30.33 -0.05
C PRO A 1006 -1.81 -29.86 1.28
N PRO A 1007 -1.97 -30.75 2.27
CA PRO A 1007 -2.48 -30.39 3.58
C PRO A 1007 -1.51 -29.46 4.31
N THR A 1008 -2.03 -28.33 4.78
CA THR A 1008 -1.33 -27.43 5.70
C THR A 1008 -1.58 -27.92 7.12
N PHE A 1009 -0.50 -28.16 7.85
CA PHE A 1009 -0.54 -28.66 9.22
C PHE A 1009 -0.37 -27.52 10.19
N GLN A 1010 -1.21 -27.50 11.22
CA GLN A 1010 -1.11 -26.52 12.30
C GLN A 1010 0.20 -26.67 13.10
N SER A 1011 0.74 -27.89 13.18
CA SER A 1011 1.99 -28.17 13.89
C SER A 1011 2.95 -28.99 13.01
N PRO A 1012 4.28 -28.80 13.16
CA PRO A 1012 5.27 -29.52 12.36
C PRO A 1012 5.33 -31.02 12.69
N SER A 1013 4.77 -31.44 13.83
CA SER A 1013 4.64 -32.83 14.28
C SER A 1013 3.38 -33.03 15.11
N VAL A 1014 3.05 -34.27 15.43
CA VAL A 1014 1.99 -34.63 16.39
C VAL A 1014 2.30 -33.98 17.76
N MET A 1015 1.30 -33.35 18.36
CA MET A 1015 1.39 -32.65 19.65
C MET A 1015 0.28 -33.14 20.60
N PRO A 1016 0.47 -33.04 21.93
CA PRO A 1016 -0.61 -33.30 22.87
C PRO A 1016 -1.70 -32.23 22.73
N TYR A 1017 -2.91 -32.64 22.33
CA TYR A 1017 -4.09 -31.79 22.24
C TYR A 1017 -5.11 -32.18 23.31
N CYS A 1018 -5.83 -31.17 23.81
CA CYS A 1018 -7.03 -31.39 24.60
C CYS A 1018 -8.16 -31.86 23.67
N ILE A 1019 -8.74 -33.01 23.98
CA ILE A 1019 -9.87 -33.58 23.28
C ILE A 1019 -11.06 -33.47 24.21
N THR A 1020 -12.12 -32.80 23.76
CA THR A 1020 -13.39 -32.76 24.50
C THR A 1020 -14.46 -33.53 23.76
N VAL A 1021 -15.21 -34.35 24.49
CA VAL A 1021 -16.25 -35.23 23.96
C VAL A 1021 -17.49 -35.07 24.82
N SER A 1022 -18.59 -34.64 24.21
CA SER A 1022 -19.86 -34.43 24.90
C SER A 1022 -20.72 -35.70 24.92
N GLN A 1023 -21.65 -35.78 25.87
CA GLN A 1023 -22.65 -36.85 25.86
C GLN A 1023 -23.60 -36.67 24.66
N ALA A 1024 -23.95 -37.77 23.99
CA ALA A 1024 -24.83 -37.76 22.81
C ALA A 1024 -26.14 -36.95 23.01
N ASN A 1025 -26.72 -37.04 24.22
CA ASN A 1025 -28.02 -36.48 24.59
C ASN A 1025 -27.94 -35.03 25.12
N ASN A 1026 -26.74 -34.42 25.16
CA ASN A 1026 -26.55 -33.10 25.74
C ASN A 1026 -26.95 -31.99 24.75
N GLU A 1027 -28.25 -31.73 24.62
CA GLU A 1027 -28.78 -30.64 23.78
C GLU A 1027 -28.75 -29.27 24.47
N GLN A 1028 -28.46 -29.19 25.77
CA GLN A 1028 -28.69 -27.97 26.58
C GLN A 1028 -27.47 -27.05 26.75
N GLN A 1029 -26.24 -27.47 26.41
CA GLN A 1029 -25.06 -26.59 26.44
C GLN A 1029 -24.86 -25.90 25.09
N GLY A 1030 -25.67 -24.87 24.85
CA GLY A 1030 -25.95 -24.28 23.54
C GLY A 1030 -24.83 -23.57 22.77
N GLN A 1031 -23.53 -23.86 22.99
CA GLN A 1031 -22.46 -23.22 22.20
C GLN A 1031 -21.22 -24.08 21.88
N LEU A 1032 -21.05 -25.25 22.48
CA LEU A 1032 -19.82 -26.06 22.31
C LEU A 1032 -20.00 -27.17 21.26
N ALA A 1033 -18.92 -27.51 20.56
CA ALA A 1033 -18.86 -28.67 19.67
C ALA A 1033 -18.99 -29.99 20.46
N LYS A 1034 -19.57 -31.03 19.86
CA LYS A 1034 -19.71 -32.33 20.54
C LYS A 1034 -18.41 -33.12 20.59
N VAL A 1035 -17.52 -32.87 19.63
CA VAL A 1035 -16.13 -33.33 19.65
C VAL A 1035 -15.26 -32.13 19.31
N SER A 1036 -14.28 -31.80 20.13
CA SER A 1036 -13.27 -30.81 19.80
C SER A 1036 -11.87 -31.39 19.96
N VAL A 1037 -10.97 -31.09 19.01
CA VAL A 1037 -9.54 -31.41 19.09
C VAL A 1037 -8.78 -30.09 18.99
N GLY A 1038 -8.05 -29.72 20.03
CA GLY A 1038 -7.30 -28.46 20.09
C GLY A 1038 -7.33 -27.78 21.45
N GLY A 1039 -6.58 -26.69 21.60
CA GLY A 1039 -6.56 -25.88 22.82
C GLY A 1039 -6.06 -24.47 22.53
N GLY A 1040 -6.75 -23.46 23.07
CA GLY A 1040 -6.40 -22.05 22.82
C GLY A 1040 -6.99 -21.52 21.51
N PHE A 1041 -6.14 -20.92 20.67
CA PHE A 1041 -6.53 -20.22 19.44
C PHE A 1041 -6.82 -21.15 18.26
N GLU A 1042 -6.41 -22.41 18.36
CA GLU A 1042 -6.36 -23.33 17.22
C GLU A 1042 -7.01 -24.67 17.59
N TRP A 1043 -8.17 -24.94 16.99
CA TRP A 1043 -8.97 -26.12 17.30
C TRP A 1043 -9.96 -26.45 16.16
N LEU A 1044 -10.31 -27.73 16.05
CA LEU A 1044 -11.36 -28.23 15.19
C LEU A 1044 -12.49 -28.79 16.05
N GLY A 1045 -13.69 -28.23 15.90
CA GLY A 1045 -14.91 -28.66 16.57
C GLY A 1045 -15.94 -29.21 15.60
N MET A 1046 -16.44 -30.42 15.86
CA MET A 1046 -17.44 -31.09 15.05
C MET A 1046 -18.78 -31.21 15.79
N TRP A 1047 -19.88 -31.21 15.03
CA TRP A 1047 -21.26 -31.19 15.50
C TRP A 1047 -21.57 -30.02 16.45
N ALA A 1048 -21.08 -28.83 16.12
CA ALA A 1048 -21.39 -27.62 16.85
C ALA A 1048 -22.84 -27.17 16.60
N PRO A 1049 -23.50 -26.48 17.54
CA PRO A 1049 -24.78 -25.83 17.24
C PRO A 1049 -24.57 -24.76 16.16
N PRO A 1050 -25.47 -24.60 15.18
CA PRO A 1050 -25.38 -23.52 14.20
C PRO A 1050 -25.45 -22.15 14.89
N PRO A 1051 -24.82 -21.10 14.35
CA PRO A 1051 -24.89 -19.75 14.90
C PRO A 1051 -26.35 -19.24 14.98
N LEU A 1052 -26.64 -18.41 15.99
CA LEU A 1052 -27.94 -17.73 16.12
C LEU A 1052 -28.23 -16.91 14.84
N GLY A 1053 -29.29 -17.29 14.12
CA GLY A 1053 -29.72 -16.63 12.89
C GLY A 1053 -29.49 -17.42 11.60
N TRP A 1054 -28.72 -18.52 11.64
CA TRP A 1054 -28.63 -19.45 10.52
C TRP A 1054 -29.90 -20.32 10.52
N ALA A 1055 -30.72 -20.17 9.47
CA ALA A 1055 -32.04 -20.78 9.38
C ALA A 1055 -32.00 -22.30 9.58
N GLN A 1056 -33.09 -22.86 10.13
CA GLN A 1056 -33.34 -24.29 10.38
C GLN A 1056 -33.31 -25.21 9.12
N GLY A 1057 -32.69 -24.79 8.02
CA GLY A 1057 -32.64 -25.51 6.74
C GLY A 1057 -31.38 -26.34 6.49
N ALA A 1058 -30.50 -26.54 7.47
CA ALA A 1058 -29.43 -27.53 7.32
C ALA A 1058 -30.05 -28.93 7.43
N ASP A 1059 -30.03 -29.71 6.35
CA ASP A 1059 -30.60 -31.06 6.17
C ASP A 1059 -30.01 -32.15 7.11
N GLY A 1060 -29.85 -31.87 8.40
CA GLY A 1060 -29.21 -32.77 9.37
C GLY A 1060 -27.68 -32.90 9.20
N ARG A 1061 -27.05 -32.07 8.36
CA ARG A 1061 -25.59 -32.05 8.18
C ARG A 1061 -24.86 -31.59 9.43
N CYS A 1062 -23.64 -32.09 9.62
CA CYS A 1062 -22.78 -31.76 10.75
C CYS A 1062 -22.22 -30.33 10.60
N CYS A 1063 -22.49 -29.46 11.55
CA CYS A 1063 -21.86 -28.13 11.63
C CYS A 1063 -20.47 -28.26 12.26
N VAL A 1064 -19.48 -27.67 11.60
CA VAL A 1064 -18.08 -27.71 11.98
C VAL A 1064 -17.60 -26.29 12.23
N ARG A 1065 -16.81 -26.12 13.28
CA ARG A 1065 -16.16 -24.86 13.64
C ARG A 1065 -14.66 -25.08 13.65
N ALA A 1066 -13.93 -24.28 12.92
CA ALA A 1066 -12.46 -24.31 12.92
C ALA A 1066 -11.93 -22.92 13.27
N GLY A 1067 -10.95 -22.88 14.18
CA GLY A 1067 -10.17 -21.68 14.46
C GLY A 1067 -8.79 -21.81 13.84
N TRP A 1068 -8.45 -20.93 12.89
CA TRP A 1068 -7.15 -20.86 12.24
C TRP A 1068 -6.55 -19.48 12.47
N GLU A 1069 -5.40 -19.40 13.14
CA GLU A 1069 -4.63 -18.18 13.43
C GLU A 1069 -5.36 -17.07 14.23
N ALA A 1070 -4.63 -16.37 15.09
CA ALA A 1070 -5.13 -15.18 15.77
C ALA A 1070 -4.76 -13.94 14.94
N THR A 1071 -5.71 -13.34 14.25
CA THR A 1071 -5.49 -12.01 13.67
C THR A 1071 -5.62 -10.97 14.77
N MET A 1072 -4.50 -10.34 15.14
CA MET A 1072 -4.50 -9.18 16.03
C MET A 1072 -5.03 -7.98 15.25
N LEU A 1073 -6.32 -7.67 15.36
CA LEU A 1073 -6.83 -6.41 14.84
C LEU A 1073 -6.22 -5.25 15.63
N GLN A 1074 -5.58 -4.30 14.92
CA GLN A 1074 -5.16 -3.05 15.51
C GLN A 1074 -6.41 -2.32 16.06
N PRO A 1075 -6.37 -1.84 17.31
CA PRO A 1075 -7.50 -1.13 17.87
C PRO A 1075 -7.68 0.21 17.14
N LEU A 1076 -8.90 0.50 16.68
CA LEU A 1076 -9.31 1.79 16.13
C LEU A 1076 -9.12 2.97 17.12
N HIS A 1077 -8.76 2.68 18.38
CA HIS A 1077 -8.43 3.68 19.39
C HIS A 1077 -7.19 3.29 20.21
N PRO A 1078 -6.24 4.23 20.44
CA PRO A 1078 -4.95 3.96 21.07
C PRO A 1078 -5.02 3.57 22.56
N ASN A 1079 -6.20 3.53 23.18
CA ASN A 1079 -6.38 3.24 24.61
C ASN A 1079 -7.06 1.89 24.90
N VAL A 1080 -7.33 1.06 23.89
CA VAL A 1080 -7.92 -0.29 24.09
C VAL A 1080 -6.84 -1.34 23.79
N PRO A 1081 -6.50 -2.24 24.73
CA PRO A 1081 -5.56 -3.32 24.45
C PRO A 1081 -6.09 -4.19 23.29
N PRO A 1082 -5.23 -4.67 22.38
CA PRO A 1082 -5.66 -5.46 21.23
C PRO A 1082 -6.48 -6.67 21.70
N VAL A 1083 -7.71 -6.76 21.21
CA VAL A 1083 -8.59 -7.89 21.47
C VAL A 1083 -8.37 -8.89 20.33
N PRO A 1084 -7.97 -10.15 20.61
CA PRO A 1084 -7.87 -11.16 19.56
C PRO A 1084 -9.26 -11.35 18.96
N VAL A 1085 -9.41 -11.03 17.68
CA VAL A 1085 -10.61 -11.36 16.92
C VAL A 1085 -10.35 -12.69 16.25
N TYR A 1086 -11.15 -13.69 16.65
CA TYR A 1086 -11.01 -15.05 16.17
C TYR A 1086 -11.72 -15.17 14.82
N ASN A 1087 -10.97 -15.44 13.75
CA ASN A 1087 -11.55 -15.92 12.51
C ASN A 1087 -12.05 -17.35 12.76
N LEU A 1088 -13.31 -17.44 13.14
CA LEU A 1088 -14.04 -18.69 13.35
C LEU A 1088 -14.71 -19.07 12.03
N ASP A 1089 -14.12 -20.04 11.34
CA ASP A 1089 -14.76 -20.63 10.18
C ASP A 1089 -15.87 -21.55 10.66
N VAL A 1090 -17.11 -21.23 10.30
CA VAL A 1090 -18.29 -22.05 10.62
C VAL A 1090 -18.92 -22.51 9.32
N PHE A 1091 -18.97 -23.82 9.12
CA PHE A 1091 -19.44 -24.42 7.88
C PHE A 1091 -20.19 -25.73 8.12
N PHE A 1092 -20.93 -26.21 7.12
CA PHE A 1092 -21.62 -27.49 7.19
C PHE A 1092 -20.87 -28.54 6.37
N ALA A 1093 -20.49 -29.63 7.02
CA ALA A 1093 -19.79 -30.71 6.34
C ALA A 1093 -20.68 -31.41 5.31
N ASP A 1094 -20.20 -31.49 4.07
CA ASP A 1094 -20.80 -32.27 2.98
C ASP A 1094 -20.57 -33.75 3.16
N GLU A 1095 -19.39 -34.12 3.65
CA GLU A 1095 -18.99 -35.51 3.92
C GLU A 1095 -18.08 -35.53 5.15
N ILE A 1096 -18.19 -36.61 5.95
CA ILE A 1096 -17.25 -36.90 7.04
C ILE A 1096 -16.84 -38.36 6.94
N GLU A 1097 -15.54 -38.60 6.88
CA GLU A 1097 -14.96 -39.93 6.95
C GLU A 1097 -14.09 -40.06 8.22
N VAL A 1098 -14.17 -41.21 8.88
CA VAL A 1098 -13.30 -41.55 10.01
C VAL A 1098 -12.60 -42.86 9.69
N PHE A 1099 -11.27 -42.83 9.68
CA PHE A 1099 -10.43 -43.99 9.47
C PHE A 1099 -9.73 -44.39 10.77
N THR A 1100 -9.44 -45.68 10.93
CA THR A 1100 -8.39 -46.14 11.84
C THR A 1100 -7.09 -46.34 11.09
N VAL A 1101 -6.01 -45.85 11.66
CA VAL A 1101 -4.65 -45.85 11.08
C VAL A 1101 -3.74 -46.58 12.05
N GLY A 1102 -3.46 -47.86 11.78
CA GLY A 1102 -2.67 -48.73 12.67
C GLY A 1102 -3.17 -50.18 12.67
N GLY A 1103 -2.24 -51.16 12.63
CA GLY A 1103 -2.58 -52.58 12.44
C GLY A 1103 -2.80 -53.36 13.74
N ALA A 1104 -3.98 -53.98 13.83
CA ALA A 1104 -4.40 -55.11 14.67
C ALA A 1104 -3.87 -55.16 16.11
N THR A 1105 -4.72 -54.75 17.06
CA THR A 1105 -4.69 -55.29 18.42
C THR A 1105 -4.74 -56.81 18.34
N GLY A 1106 -3.68 -57.47 18.80
CA GLY A 1106 -3.65 -58.92 18.92
C GLY A 1106 -4.82 -59.36 19.80
N VAL A 1107 -5.82 -60.03 19.21
CA VAL A 1107 -6.89 -60.71 19.93
C VAL A 1107 -6.24 -61.71 20.88
N SER A 1108 -6.20 -61.37 22.17
CA SER A 1108 -5.80 -62.29 23.23
C SER A 1108 -6.89 -63.36 23.34
N GLY A 1109 -6.57 -64.59 22.92
CA GLY A 1109 -7.42 -65.74 23.13
C GLY A 1109 -7.65 -65.96 24.63
N VAL A 1110 -8.88 -65.69 25.09
CA VAL A 1110 -9.38 -66.10 26.41
C VAL A 1110 -9.52 -67.62 26.39
N SER A 1111 -8.66 -68.30 27.15
CA SER A 1111 -8.87 -69.71 27.52
C SER A 1111 -9.96 -69.79 28.59
N GLU A 1112 -11.05 -70.48 28.26
CA GLU A 1112 -12.05 -70.93 29.23
C GLU A 1112 -11.42 -71.80 30.32
N ALA A 1113 -11.45 -71.35 31.57
CA ALA A 1113 -11.33 -72.21 32.73
C ALA A 1113 -12.75 -72.66 33.14
N GLY A 1114 -13.11 -73.88 32.74
CA GLY A 1114 -14.26 -74.59 33.32
C GLY A 1114 -13.97 -75.00 34.76
N SER A 1115 -14.89 -74.68 35.66
CA SER A 1115 -14.87 -75.17 37.04
C SER A 1115 -15.23 -76.65 37.11
N CYS A 1116 -14.38 -77.46 37.73
CA CYS A 1116 -14.78 -78.68 38.42
C CYS A 1116 -13.84 -78.89 39.63
N SER A 1117 -14.48 -79.05 40.80
CA SER A 1117 -13.98 -79.22 42.18
C SER A 1117 -13.24 -78.07 42.84
#